data_AF-A0A2D9CIU7-F1
#
_entry.id   AF-A0A2D9CIU7-F1
#
_cell.length_a   1.000
_cell.length_b   1.000
_cell.length_c   1.000
_cell.angle_alpha   90.00
_cell.angle_beta   90.00
_cell.angle_gamma   90.00
#
_symmetry.space_group_name_H-M   'P 1'
#
loop_
_entity.id
_entity.type
_entity.pdbx_description
1 polymer ?
#
loop_
_entity_poly.entity_id
_entity_poly.type
_entity_poly.pdbx_seq_one_letter_code
_entity_poly.pdbx_strand_id
1 'polypeptide(L)'
;MPYQITRSLVVALCLLLTSHAPAAPVPLPTGDAGWVEAGRVYFNDNELLQITVTMDPADLQAMINNPFDNTYYACSVHLLSGEVDEIVEDVAIRPRGNTSRSAIKKSWKLKFNEFVPGREVFGLEKLNINGHQNDPSVVRGKLAWDIYNQFGVPSPRASMARLIINDGSLVDDVFVNVEQIDDEFLSAWFDDDTGNLYQCTYKGERADLRYVAPGDAAAYANLGTPTYELENDSGANQHQDLADFIAFIENADDATFAAEIASRFSVDTFLRSMAVDCVNGHWDNLWYGANNYFLYVYPDTGRVEYIPYDLDNSYGIDFFSTDWASRPASSFGDNGFGWDFGSPFGGGAEPPLVRRLLEIDAYHDQYLRYVRELVGAVGGPAEPVQTLFADSSGDTFNAIDDPHFDLLRVGIANDGSDMYAEVQVAGPIDVGGGTDQARIIFFFDTKPGGSTSNPWGREINTNTQADYFLGSWTDNGGGFIFYAWDGSGWDQRHASFDNSAGFAQDLSSSTKGIARYTLPLGAMGLSDSSSFFFDVVTTNDRGGGFEPGIDHLSNPNQATPNYDTTSQAGLYPMHTLEPFNPGGVDGVDGIFTIGAREAHIDALHDTLEPYAFTGSYAGGNADYGYTTQDFSDSFDTPASYSGGSPWAWGVKPYIEARTNYLRANVPAPAALPVLRINEILASNDTIIMDEAGDFEDFIEIYNADDVTVDLSGMHLSDDPFDPLQWVFPEGTTLAPGAYLIVWADDEPGDGPLHANFKLSAGGESVVLSHRADEGSVLIDSVSYPGLLPDESYGRFPDGEESFDVFCAVTPGFANDPRDDCFTEPDPTPAIFVNEWLASNDGIVTDEFGDADDYIELYNAEPVEVDLGGRYLTDDLTDRTKWEIPEGVTIAAGGYLVIWADEEPEQGALHADFKLSAGGEAVGLFDRDGNQLAQIDAVTYGSQETDVAEGRGPDGSVCRLFFEPTPGSGNPLGIADLVTPIGELNFFDVSAFLTLYASGDPSVDFNGDGVTNFFDVSAFLSAYSVPCGE
;
A
#
# COMPACT_ATOMS: atom_id res chain seq x y z
N MET A 1 -23.77 4.65 49.18
CA MET A 1 -22.94 5.45 50.13
C MET A 1 -21.51 4.96 50.04
N PRO A 2 -20.56 5.88 50.11
CA PRO A 2 -19.53 6.02 49.09
C PRO A 2 -18.14 6.12 49.77
N TYR A 3 -17.19 6.71 49.05
CA TYR A 3 -15.93 7.31 49.51
C TYR A 3 -14.70 6.38 49.52
N GLN A 4 -13.56 6.75 48.97
CA GLN A 4 -13.16 7.93 48.18
C GLN A 4 -11.64 7.83 47.94
N ILE A 5 -11.19 8.49 46.85
CA ILE A 5 -9.97 9.35 46.81
C ILE A 5 -8.62 8.60 46.78
N THR A 6 -7.70 8.88 45.84
CA THR A 6 -7.19 10.19 45.36
C THR A 6 -6.47 9.93 44.01
N ARG A 7 -6.79 10.64 42.90
CA ARG A 7 -6.12 11.87 42.39
C ARG A 7 -4.66 11.64 41.93
N SER A 8 -4.14 12.16 40.82
CA SER A 8 -4.56 13.10 39.77
C SER A 8 -3.36 13.29 38.81
N LEU A 9 -3.58 13.88 37.62
CA LEU A 9 -2.61 14.29 36.56
C LEU A 9 -2.06 13.08 35.78
N VAL A 10 -2.44 12.76 34.54
CA VAL A 10 -2.43 13.51 33.25
C VAL A 10 -3.52 12.86 32.36
N VAL A 11 -4.64 13.51 32.02
CA VAL A 11 -4.91 14.13 30.70
C VAL A 11 -4.44 13.21 29.56
N ALA A 12 -5.29 12.33 29.01
CA ALA A 12 -5.96 12.63 27.74
C ALA A 12 -5.00 13.33 26.76
N LEU A 13 -4.14 12.59 26.07
CA LEU A 13 -3.42 13.08 24.90
C LEU A 13 -2.98 11.88 24.05
N CYS A 14 -3.27 11.96 22.75
CA CYS A 14 -2.67 11.17 21.68
C CYS A 14 -3.20 9.73 21.51
N LEU A 15 -4.47 9.59 21.11
CA LEU A 15 -4.74 8.84 19.88
C LEU A 15 -4.57 9.86 18.73
N LEU A 16 -3.93 9.42 17.65
CA LEU A 16 -3.61 10.13 16.41
C LEU A 16 -2.32 10.98 16.46
N LEU A 17 -1.33 10.57 15.67
CA LEU A 17 -0.80 11.29 14.50
C LEU A 17 -0.11 10.24 13.59
N THR A 18 -0.57 10.09 12.35
CA THR A 18 -0.21 9.05 11.38
C THR A 18 0.59 9.69 10.22
N SER A 19 1.76 9.17 9.82
CA SER A 19 2.06 8.24 8.67
C SER A 19 2.64 8.95 7.42
N HIS A 20 3.39 8.33 6.50
CA HIS A 20 2.80 7.66 5.32
C HIS A 20 3.81 7.20 4.23
N ALA A 21 3.83 5.88 3.99
CA ALA A 21 3.68 5.27 2.65
C ALA A 21 2.60 6.00 1.84
N PRO A 22 2.62 6.05 0.48
CA PRO A 22 1.61 6.77 -0.30
C PRO A 22 0.23 6.55 0.31
N ALA A 23 -0.39 7.66 0.75
CA ALA A 23 -1.54 7.56 1.64
C ALA A 23 -2.55 6.59 1.03
N ALA A 24 -2.91 5.55 1.80
CA ALA A 24 -4.08 4.77 1.47
C ALA A 24 -5.22 5.77 1.18
N PRO A 25 -6.03 5.57 0.12
CA PRO A 25 -7.21 6.40 -0.08
C PRO A 25 -7.96 6.42 1.25
N VAL A 26 -8.33 7.62 1.73
CA VAL A 26 -9.21 7.75 2.89
C VAL A 26 -10.40 6.83 2.60
N PRO A 27 -10.62 5.76 3.39
CA PRO A 27 -11.71 4.86 3.12
C PRO A 27 -12.99 5.69 3.07
N LEU A 28 -13.77 5.54 2.01
CA LEU A 28 -15.11 6.13 2.01
C LEU A 28 -15.81 5.68 3.30
N PRO A 29 -16.56 6.57 3.98
CA PRO A 29 -17.23 6.23 5.22
C PRO A 29 -18.10 4.97 5.08
N THR A 30 -17.71 3.82 5.64
CA THR A 30 -18.49 2.57 5.52
C THR A 30 -19.21 2.19 6.83
N GLY A 31 -18.97 2.93 7.93
CA GLY A 31 -19.43 2.59 9.27
C GLY A 31 -20.82 3.11 9.67
N ASP A 32 -21.32 4.18 9.04
CA ASP A 32 -22.64 4.75 9.36
C ASP A 32 -23.74 4.12 8.49
N ALA A 33 -24.68 3.43 9.13
CA ALA A 33 -25.76 2.72 8.44
C ALA A 33 -26.70 3.65 7.66
N GLY A 34 -26.94 4.87 8.16
CA GLY A 34 -27.73 5.89 7.47
C GLY A 34 -26.98 6.44 6.26
N TRP A 35 -25.68 6.66 6.38
CA TRP A 35 -24.84 7.08 5.26
C TRP A 35 -24.77 5.99 4.16
N VAL A 36 -24.57 4.73 4.52
CA VAL A 36 -24.57 3.60 3.57
C VAL A 36 -25.93 3.46 2.87
N GLU A 37 -27.03 3.58 3.61
CA GLU A 37 -28.38 3.52 3.03
C GLU A 37 -28.65 4.69 2.08
N ALA A 38 -28.25 5.91 2.46
CA ALA A 38 -28.33 7.10 1.60
C ALA A 38 -27.50 6.95 0.32
N GLY A 39 -26.31 6.33 0.42
CA GLY A 39 -25.44 6.06 -0.71
C GLY A 39 -26.11 5.16 -1.73
N ARG A 40 -26.71 4.07 -1.25
CA ARG A 40 -27.46 3.10 -2.07
C ARG A 40 -28.68 3.72 -2.75
N VAL A 41 -29.41 4.61 -2.07
CA VAL A 41 -30.70 5.13 -2.56
C VAL A 41 -30.56 6.42 -3.36
N TYR A 42 -29.86 7.40 -2.81
CA TYR A 42 -29.80 8.75 -3.37
C TYR A 42 -28.60 8.97 -4.27
N PHE A 43 -27.52 8.21 -4.07
CA PHE A 43 -26.23 8.45 -4.72
C PHE A 43 -25.69 7.25 -5.51
N ASN A 44 -26.60 6.40 -6.00
CA ASN A 44 -26.24 5.27 -6.86
C ASN A 44 -26.03 5.73 -8.30
N ASP A 45 -24.80 5.63 -8.80
CA ASP A 45 -24.46 6.03 -10.17
C ASP A 45 -24.86 5.00 -11.24
N ASN A 46 -25.28 3.79 -10.86
CA ASN A 46 -25.68 2.75 -11.82
C ASN A 46 -27.08 2.97 -12.40
N GLU A 47 -27.87 3.87 -11.83
CA GLU A 47 -29.21 4.16 -12.30
C GLU A 47 -29.62 5.61 -12.05
N LEU A 48 -30.49 6.13 -12.92
CA LEU A 48 -30.99 7.49 -12.79
C LEU A 48 -32.16 7.54 -11.79
N LEU A 49 -31.95 8.16 -10.62
CA LEU A 49 -33.03 8.39 -9.65
C LEU A 49 -34.06 9.37 -10.23
N GLN A 50 -35.31 8.93 -10.35
CA GLN A 50 -36.43 9.80 -10.71
C GLN A 50 -37.08 10.36 -9.45
N ILE A 51 -37.14 11.69 -9.36
CA ILE A 51 -37.78 12.43 -8.27
C ILE A 51 -39.00 13.13 -8.85
N THR A 52 -40.20 12.67 -8.51
CA THR A 52 -41.45 13.33 -8.91
C THR A 52 -42.05 14.10 -7.75
N VAL A 53 -42.13 15.41 -7.87
CA VAL A 53 -42.74 16.31 -6.89
C VAL A 53 -44.17 16.61 -7.31
N THR A 54 -45.14 16.36 -6.43
CA THR A 54 -46.54 16.77 -6.61
C THR A 54 -46.89 17.85 -5.58
N MET A 55 -47.37 19.00 -6.06
CA MET A 55 -47.70 20.15 -5.20
C MET A 55 -48.83 21.03 -5.77
N ASP A 56 -49.32 21.98 -4.96
CA ASP A 56 -50.31 22.96 -5.44
C ASP A 56 -49.70 23.85 -6.54
N PRO A 57 -50.30 23.93 -7.75
CA PRO A 57 -49.82 24.80 -8.82
C PRO A 57 -49.73 26.28 -8.43
N ALA A 58 -50.55 26.76 -7.49
CA ALA A 58 -50.48 28.13 -6.99
C ALA A 58 -49.21 28.39 -6.18
N ASP A 59 -48.79 27.41 -5.37
CA ASP A 59 -47.57 27.48 -4.57
C ASP A 59 -46.33 27.39 -5.47
N LEU A 60 -46.35 26.51 -6.47
CA LEU A 60 -45.30 26.47 -7.50
C LEU A 60 -45.16 27.82 -8.21
N GLN A 61 -46.29 28.42 -8.63
CA GLN A 61 -46.26 29.73 -9.27
C GLN A 61 -45.77 30.84 -8.33
N ALA A 62 -46.07 30.76 -7.04
CA ALA A 62 -45.56 31.69 -6.04
C ALA A 62 -44.03 31.60 -5.91
N MET A 63 -43.47 30.39 -5.82
CA MET A 63 -42.02 30.16 -5.80
C MET A 63 -41.36 30.68 -7.08
N ILE A 64 -41.94 30.44 -8.26
CA ILE A 64 -41.39 30.94 -9.53
C ILE A 64 -41.41 32.46 -9.60
N ASN A 65 -42.46 33.11 -9.07
CA ASN A 65 -42.59 34.57 -9.06
C ASN A 65 -41.69 35.25 -8.04
N ASN A 66 -41.34 34.56 -6.94
CA ASN A 66 -40.48 35.08 -5.88
C ASN A 66 -39.37 34.09 -5.51
N PRO A 67 -38.43 33.79 -6.43
CA PRO A 67 -37.51 32.67 -6.27
C PRO A 67 -36.44 32.90 -5.19
N PHE A 68 -36.29 34.14 -4.69
CA PHE A 68 -35.39 34.50 -3.59
C PHE A 68 -36.05 34.40 -2.21
N ASP A 69 -37.34 34.06 -2.15
CA ASP A 69 -37.99 33.71 -0.89
C ASP A 69 -37.42 32.39 -0.35
N ASN A 70 -37.21 32.31 0.95
CA ASN A 70 -36.77 31.09 1.64
C ASN A 70 -37.95 30.33 2.27
N THR A 71 -39.18 30.75 2.00
CA THR A 71 -40.39 30.03 2.43
C THR A 71 -40.45 28.64 1.81
N TYR A 72 -40.63 27.62 2.64
CA TYR A 72 -40.89 26.25 2.21
C TYR A 72 -42.37 26.02 1.93
N TYR A 73 -42.66 25.28 0.86
CA TYR A 73 -44.01 24.85 0.48
C TYR A 73 -44.14 23.33 0.62
N ALA A 74 -45.32 22.85 1.00
CA ALA A 74 -45.58 21.43 1.16
C ALA A 74 -45.78 20.74 -0.20
N CYS A 75 -45.23 19.55 -0.34
CA CYS A 75 -45.36 18.69 -1.50
C CYS A 75 -45.28 17.21 -1.11
N SER A 76 -45.67 16.34 -2.04
CA SER A 76 -45.40 14.90 -2.00
C SER A 76 -44.25 14.60 -2.95
N VAL A 77 -43.32 13.74 -2.55
CA VAL A 77 -42.15 13.34 -3.37
C VAL A 77 -42.21 11.83 -3.60
N HIS A 78 -42.25 11.43 -4.87
CA HIS A 78 -42.11 10.05 -5.28
C HIS A 78 -40.68 9.82 -5.75
N LEU A 79 -39.95 8.99 -5.01
CA LEU A 79 -38.61 8.51 -5.32
C LEU A 79 -38.75 7.18 -6.06
N LEU A 80 -38.24 7.13 -7.28
CA LEU A 80 -38.33 5.96 -8.14
C LEU A 80 -36.98 5.64 -8.78
N SER A 81 -36.52 4.41 -8.56
CA SER A 81 -35.38 3.77 -9.20
C SER A 81 -35.65 2.26 -9.34
N GLY A 82 -34.68 1.46 -9.77
CA GLY A 82 -34.75 0.01 -9.77
C GLY A 82 -34.81 -0.60 -8.37
N GLU A 83 -34.26 0.10 -7.37
CA GLU A 83 -34.25 -0.34 -5.97
C GLU A 83 -35.33 0.30 -5.10
N VAL A 84 -35.85 1.47 -5.46
CA VAL A 84 -36.77 2.26 -4.63
C VAL A 84 -38.03 2.65 -5.40
N ASP A 85 -39.19 2.52 -4.77
CA ASP A 85 -40.49 3.02 -5.23
C ASP A 85 -41.27 3.53 -4.02
N GLU A 86 -40.94 4.74 -3.56
CA GLU A 86 -41.42 5.29 -2.29
C GLU A 86 -42.05 6.68 -2.46
N ILE A 87 -43.23 6.87 -1.88
CA ILE A 87 -43.93 8.17 -1.85
C ILE A 87 -43.87 8.75 -0.45
N VAL A 88 -43.21 9.90 -0.33
CA VAL A 88 -43.04 10.64 0.92
C VAL A 88 -43.95 11.86 0.90
N GLU A 89 -44.93 11.89 1.80
CA GLU A 89 -45.84 13.02 2.00
C GLU A 89 -45.23 14.11 2.90
N ASP A 90 -45.83 15.29 2.94
CA ASP A 90 -45.45 16.41 3.82
C ASP A 90 -43.96 16.81 3.70
N VAL A 91 -43.41 16.75 2.49
CA VAL A 91 -42.03 17.19 2.19
C VAL A 91 -42.03 18.69 1.88
N ALA A 92 -41.00 19.40 2.32
CA ALA A 92 -40.81 20.81 2.01
C ALA A 92 -39.96 21.00 0.75
N ILE A 93 -40.40 21.89 -0.14
CA ILE A 93 -39.65 22.30 -1.34
C ILE A 93 -39.48 23.83 -1.39
N ARG A 94 -38.33 24.29 -1.87
CA ARG A 94 -38.09 25.69 -2.29
C ARG A 94 -36.94 25.79 -3.32
N PRO A 95 -36.83 26.90 -4.07
CA PRO A 95 -35.61 27.21 -4.83
C PRO A 95 -34.38 27.38 -3.92
N ARG A 96 -33.18 27.05 -4.43
CA ARG A 96 -31.89 27.17 -3.71
C ARG A 96 -30.81 27.87 -4.53
N GLY A 97 -29.72 28.22 -3.83
CA GLY A 97 -28.53 28.91 -4.34
C GLY A 97 -28.69 30.43 -4.41
N ASN A 98 -27.73 31.11 -5.07
CA ASN A 98 -27.72 32.56 -5.20
C ASN A 98 -28.13 32.98 -6.63
N THR A 99 -27.24 32.80 -7.60
CA THR A 99 -27.49 33.11 -9.02
C THR A 99 -28.47 32.11 -9.66
N SER A 100 -28.41 30.83 -9.26
CA SER A 100 -29.31 29.73 -9.68
C SER A 100 -30.80 30.00 -9.49
N ARG A 101 -31.16 30.91 -8.59
CA ARG A 101 -32.56 31.31 -8.37
C ARG A 101 -33.11 32.19 -9.49
N SER A 102 -32.22 32.89 -10.20
CA SER A 102 -32.58 33.69 -11.38
C SER A 102 -32.63 32.85 -12.65
N ALA A 103 -31.97 31.68 -12.67
CA ALA A 103 -32.01 30.80 -13.83
C ALA A 103 -33.43 30.34 -14.16
N ILE A 104 -33.59 30.06 -15.45
CA ILE A 104 -34.75 29.36 -15.99
C ILE A 104 -34.83 27.96 -15.38
N LYS A 105 -33.73 27.19 -15.47
CA LYS A 105 -33.57 25.89 -14.81
C LYS A 105 -33.08 26.13 -13.39
N LYS A 106 -34.04 26.25 -12.45
CA LYS A 106 -33.75 26.54 -11.04
C LYS A 106 -33.22 25.31 -10.33
N SER A 107 -32.32 25.52 -9.38
CA SER A 107 -31.98 24.50 -8.37
C SER A 107 -33.02 24.46 -7.26
N TRP A 108 -33.27 23.29 -6.69
CA TRP A 108 -34.30 23.04 -5.68
C TRP A 108 -33.71 22.40 -4.42
N LYS A 109 -34.23 22.76 -3.25
CA LYS A 109 -33.95 22.07 -1.98
C LYS A 109 -35.20 21.33 -1.55
N LEU A 110 -35.06 20.03 -1.28
CA LEU A 110 -36.07 19.20 -0.63
C LEU A 110 -35.67 19.01 0.82
N LYS A 111 -36.61 19.14 1.76
CA LYS A 111 -36.37 18.96 3.19
C LYS A 111 -37.46 18.08 3.78
N PHE A 112 -37.07 16.92 4.30
CA PHE A 112 -37.98 15.91 4.82
C PHE A 112 -38.43 16.24 6.25
N ASN A 113 -37.59 16.89 7.06
CA ASN A 113 -37.89 17.16 8.46
C ASN A 113 -38.58 18.51 8.75
N GLU A 114 -38.86 19.34 7.73
CA GLU A 114 -39.43 20.69 7.93
C GLU A 114 -40.86 20.65 8.52
N PHE A 115 -41.73 19.81 7.94
CA PHE A 115 -43.11 19.65 8.42
C PHE A 115 -43.30 18.44 9.32
N VAL A 116 -42.31 17.53 9.36
CA VAL A 116 -42.27 16.34 10.21
C VAL A 116 -40.94 16.34 10.98
N PRO A 117 -40.86 16.99 12.16
CA PRO A 117 -39.60 17.15 12.88
C PRO A 117 -38.88 15.82 13.18
N GLY A 118 -37.57 15.79 12.95
CA GLY A 118 -36.72 14.60 13.16
C GLY A 118 -36.93 13.48 12.14
N ARG A 119 -37.55 13.75 10.99
CA ARG A 119 -37.69 12.76 9.91
C ARG A 119 -36.46 12.76 9.01
N GLU A 120 -35.76 11.64 9.04
CA GLU A 120 -34.87 11.20 7.98
C GLU A 120 -35.63 10.27 7.02
N VAL A 121 -35.26 10.32 5.75
CA VAL A 121 -35.69 9.36 4.72
C VAL A 121 -34.43 8.75 4.16
N PHE A 122 -34.28 7.42 4.25
CA PHE A 122 -33.07 6.68 3.86
C PHE A 122 -31.77 7.34 4.37
N GLY A 123 -31.76 7.75 5.65
CA GLY A 123 -30.59 8.33 6.32
C GLY A 123 -30.32 9.82 6.08
N LEU A 124 -31.16 10.54 5.32
CA LEU A 124 -30.98 11.98 5.08
C LEU A 124 -32.20 12.81 5.48
N GLU A 125 -31.95 14.02 6.00
CA GLU A 125 -33.00 15.02 6.25
C GLU A 125 -33.33 15.91 5.04
N LYS A 126 -32.40 16.06 4.09
CA LYS A 126 -32.54 17.02 2.98
C LYS A 126 -31.75 16.60 1.74
N LEU A 127 -32.22 17.04 0.56
CA LEU A 127 -31.55 16.83 -0.74
C LEU A 127 -31.38 18.17 -1.46
N ASN A 128 -30.25 18.34 -2.15
CA ASN A 128 -29.99 19.48 -3.02
C ASN A 128 -30.03 19.04 -4.49
N ILE A 129 -31.04 19.48 -5.24
CA ILE A 129 -31.24 19.13 -6.64
C ILE A 129 -30.79 20.32 -7.51
N ASN A 130 -29.58 20.23 -8.07
CA ASN A 130 -28.90 21.33 -8.73
C ASN A 130 -29.09 21.34 -10.24
N GLY A 131 -29.49 22.50 -10.77
CA GLY A 131 -29.73 22.68 -12.20
C GLY A 131 -28.50 23.06 -13.03
N HIS A 132 -27.37 23.38 -12.38
CA HIS A 132 -26.09 23.82 -12.96
C HIS A 132 -26.26 24.71 -14.21
N GLN A 133 -26.84 25.90 -14.02
CA GLN A 133 -27.29 26.83 -15.08
C GLN A 133 -26.20 27.26 -16.10
N ASN A 134 -24.93 27.18 -15.73
CA ASN A 134 -23.73 27.55 -16.48
C ASN A 134 -23.10 26.32 -17.17
N ASP A 135 -23.49 25.12 -16.78
CA ASP A 135 -23.01 23.86 -17.33
C ASP A 135 -24.09 23.21 -18.22
N PRO A 136 -24.02 23.36 -19.55
CA PRO A 136 -24.94 22.67 -20.47
C PRO A 136 -24.90 21.15 -20.37
N SER A 137 -23.79 20.56 -19.91
CA SER A 137 -23.65 19.11 -19.75
C SER A 137 -24.32 18.59 -18.48
N VAL A 138 -24.54 19.49 -17.51
CA VAL A 138 -24.86 19.24 -16.10
C VAL A 138 -23.89 18.30 -15.33
N VAL A 139 -22.90 17.69 -15.97
CA VAL A 139 -22.03 16.66 -15.37
C VAL A 139 -20.72 17.20 -14.79
N ARG A 140 -20.29 18.43 -15.09
CA ARG A 140 -18.95 18.92 -14.71
C ARG A 140 -18.73 18.91 -13.20
N GLY A 141 -19.71 19.39 -12.44
CA GLY A 141 -19.66 19.35 -10.98
C GLY A 141 -19.62 17.92 -10.42
N LYS A 142 -20.47 17.01 -10.94
CA LYS A 142 -20.48 15.59 -10.57
C LYS A 142 -19.12 14.95 -10.81
N LEU A 143 -18.54 15.16 -11.99
CA LEU A 143 -17.23 14.65 -12.35
C LEU A 143 -16.13 15.19 -11.42
N ALA A 144 -16.22 16.45 -11.00
CA ALA A 144 -15.28 16.99 -10.03
C ALA A 144 -15.42 16.31 -8.66
N TRP A 145 -16.64 16.20 -8.10
CA TRP A 145 -16.88 15.52 -6.82
C TRP A 145 -16.42 14.05 -6.82
N ASP A 146 -16.60 13.35 -7.94
CA ASP A 146 -16.11 11.97 -8.10
C ASP A 146 -14.59 11.89 -7.94
N ILE A 147 -13.84 12.77 -8.60
CA ILE A 147 -12.37 12.82 -8.45
C ILE A 147 -11.99 13.18 -7.01
N TYR A 148 -12.67 14.14 -6.39
CA TYR A 148 -12.42 14.52 -5.01
C TYR A 148 -12.59 13.34 -4.04
N ASN A 149 -13.73 12.64 -4.11
CA ASN A 149 -14.02 11.50 -3.24
C ASN A 149 -13.05 10.34 -3.47
N GLN A 150 -12.78 10.00 -4.73
CA GLN A 150 -11.84 8.93 -5.08
C GLN A 150 -10.41 9.28 -4.65
N PHE A 151 -10.02 10.56 -4.69
CA PHE A 151 -8.69 11.01 -4.29
C PHE A 151 -8.54 11.25 -2.76
N GLY A 152 -9.50 10.78 -1.97
CA GLY A 152 -9.45 10.81 -0.50
C GLY A 152 -9.75 12.20 0.10
N VAL A 153 -10.44 13.08 -0.63
CA VAL A 153 -10.85 14.38 -0.09
C VAL A 153 -12.28 14.29 0.46
N PRO A 154 -12.52 14.73 1.71
CA PRO A 154 -13.87 14.88 2.24
C PRO A 154 -14.68 15.83 1.36
N SER A 155 -15.65 15.29 0.62
CA SER A 155 -16.49 16.07 -0.29
C SER A 155 -17.87 15.43 -0.41
N PRO A 156 -18.93 16.23 -0.67
CA PRO A 156 -20.30 15.70 -0.68
C PRO A 156 -20.47 14.70 -1.83
N ARG A 157 -21.19 13.60 -1.55
CA ARG A 157 -21.61 12.67 -2.60
C ARG A 157 -22.50 13.41 -3.61
N ALA A 158 -22.37 13.02 -4.87
CA ALA A 158 -23.22 13.53 -5.93
C ALA A 158 -23.68 12.38 -6.83
N SER A 159 -24.86 12.51 -7.42
CA SER A 159 -25.41 11.60 -8.43
C SER A 159 -26.28 12.35 -9.42
N MET A 160 -26.57 11.71 -10.54
CA MET A 160 -27.52 12.26 -11.50
C MET A 160 -28.95 11.91 -11.09
N ALA A 161 -29.89 12.83 -11.29
CA ALA A 161 -31.31 12.62 -11.03
C ALA A 161 -32.18 13.24 -12.13
N ARG A 162 -33.33 12.62 -12.40
CA ARG A 162 -34.40 13.24 -13.21
C ARG A 162 -35.43 13.86 -12.27
N LEU A 163 -35.65 15.17 -12.38
CA LEU A 163 -36.66 15.86 -11.58
C LEU A 163 -37.89 16.15 -12.44
N ILE A 164 -39.06 15.76 -11.94
CA ILE A 164 -40.37 16.07 -12.53
C ILE A 164 -41.18 16.85 -11.48
N ILE A 165 -41.70 18.03 -11.82
CA ILE A 165 -42.64 18.76 -10.95
C ILE A 165 -44.03 18.78 -11.59
N ASN A 166 -45.02 18.31 -10.84
CA ASN A 166 -46.41 18.13 -11.24
C ASN A 166 -46.54 17.27 -12.50
N ASP A 167 -47.00 17.86 -13.62
CA ASP A 167 -47.21 17.16 -14.89
C ASP A 167 -46.01 17.27 -15.84
N GLY A 168 -44.87 17.77 -15.36
CA GLY A 168 -43.66 17.98 -16.17
C GLY A 168 -43.72 19.22 -17.06
N SER A 169 -44.80 20.01 -17.01
CA SER A 169 -44.94 21.19 -17.89
C SER A 169 -43.93 22.31 -17.61
N LEU A 170 -43.35 22.34 -16.41
CA LEU A 170 -42.35 23.33 -15.97
C LEU A 170 -41.01 22.71 -15.58
N VAL A 171 -40.95 21.46 -15.16
CA VAL A 171 -39.69 20.78 -14.81
C VAL A 171 -39.88 19.32 -15.14
N ASP A 172 -39.13 18.85 -16.13
CA ASP A 172 -38.92 17.45 -16.50
C ASP A 172 -37.57 17.39 -17.21
N ASP A 173 -36.50 17.28 -16.42
CA ASP A 173 -35.12 17.40 -16.92
C ASP A 173 -34.13 16.72 -15.96
N VAL A 174 -32.88 16.65 -16.37
CA VAL A 174 -31.74 16.09 -15.63
C VAL A 174 -31.12 17.13 -14.68
N PHE A 175 -30.76 16.71 -13.48
CA PHE A 175 -30.19 17.52 -12.41
C PHE A 175 -29.08 16.74 -11.71
N VAL A 176 -28.21 17.43 -10.98
CA VAL A 176 -27.27 16.77 -10.07
C VAL A 176 -27.88 16.79 -8.66
N ASN A 177 -28.10 15.61 -8.09
CA ASN A 177 -28.40 15.47 -6.67
C ASN A 177 -27.09 15.54 -5.89
N VAL A 178 -26.98 16.48 -4.96
CA VAL A 178 -25.78 16.71 -4.16
C VAL A 178 -26.14 16.58 -2.68
N GLU A 179 -25.33 15.80 -1.96
CA GLU A 179 -25.39 15.69 -0.50
C GLU A 179 -25.29 17.07 0.13
N GLN A 180 -26.05 17.27 1.20
CA GLN A 180 -25.89 18.47 2.01
C GLN A 180 -24.68 18.29 2.92
N ILE A 181 -23.83 19.30 3.01
CA ILE A 181 -22.77 19.35 4.01
C ILE A 181 -23.39 19.91 5.29
N ASP A 182 -23.59 19.04 6.27
CA ASP A 182 -24.26 19.24 7.56
C ASP A 182 -23.84 18.13 8.53
N ASP A 183 -24.58 17.93 9.61
CA ASP A 183 -24.30 16.96 10.66
C ASP A 183 -24.18 15.52 10.14
N GLU A 184 -25.04 15.06 9.22
CA GLU A 184 -24.94 13.72 8.65
C GLU A 184 -23.70 13.53 7.76
N PHE A 185 -23.25 14.60 7.09
CA PHE A 185 -21.97 14.58 6.37
C PHE A 185 -20.78 14.54 7.34
N LEU A 186 -20.82 15.37 8.38
CA LEU A 186 -19.74 15.47 9.34
C LEU A 186 -19.55 14.15 10.11
N SER A 187 -20.63 13.51 10.55
CA SER A 187 -20.58 12.25 11.28
C SER A 187 -20.01 11.09 10.45
N ALA A 188 -20.18 11.16 9.12
CA ALA A 188 -19.62 10.18 8.22
C ALA A 188 -18.11 10.38 8.00
N TRP A 189 -17.67 11.63 7.84
CA TRP A 189 -16.28 11.93 7.46
C TRP A 189 -15.35 12.20 8.64
N PHE A 190 -15.87 12.53 9.81
CA PHE A 190 -15.08 13.01 10.94
C PHE A 190 -15.50 12.32 12.25
N ASP A 191 -14.53 12.09 13.13
CA ASP A 191 -14.75 11.43 14.43
C ASP A 191 -15.58 12.26 15.42
N ASP A 192 -15.72 13.57 15.16
CA ASP A 192 -16.53 14.52 15.91
C ASP A 192 -17.29 15.39 14.90
N ASP A 193 -18.61 15.45 15.02
CA ASP A 193 -19.54 16.21 14.18
C ASP A 193 -20.09 17.47 14.86
N THR A 194 -19.65 17.77 16.08
CA THR A 194 -20.23 18.81 16.94
C THR A 194 -19.56 20.17 16.80
N GLY A 195 -18.51 20.28 15.97
CA GLY A 195 -17.77 21.50 15.72
C GLY A 195 -18.54 22.55 14.91
N ASN A 196 -17.93 23.72 14.74
CA ASN A 196 -18.52 24.79 13.94
C ASN A 196 -18.26 24.54 12.45
N LEU A 197 -19.34 24.56 11.65
CA LEU A 197 -19.27 24.40 10.20
C LEU A 197 -19.61 25.73 9.53
N TYR A 198 -18.61 26.33 8.89
CA TYR A 198 -18.72 27.60 8.19
C TYR A 198 -18.90 27.40 6.69
N GLN A 199 -20.05 27.78 6.15
CA GLN A 199 -20.22 27.96 4.71
C GLN A 199 -19.58 29.28 4.27
N CYS A 200 -18.63 29.20 3.33
CA CYS A 200 -18.03 30.37 2.72
C CYS A 200 -18.91 30.84 1.56
N THR A 201 -19.44 32.07 1.64
CA THR A 201 -20.37 32.59 0.63
C THR A 201 -19.89 33.88 0.01
N TYR A 202 -20.01 33.97 -1.32
CA TYR A 202 -19.82 35.22 -2.05
C TYR A 202 -21.13 36.02 -2.12
N LYS A 203 -21.36 36.88 -1.11
CA LYS A 203 -22.55 37.77 -1.03
C LYS A 203 -22.22 39.27 -1.06
N GLY A 204 -20.98 39.65 -1.37
CA GLY A 204 -20.56 41.05 -1.43
C GLY A 204 -19.10 41.30 -1.04
N GLU A 205 -18.47 40.35 -0.37
CA GLU A 205 -17.03 40.32 -0.05
C GLU A 205 -16.48 38.89 -0.22
N ARG A 206 -15.16 38.76 -0.18
CA ARG A 206 -14.40 37.53 -0.43
C ARG A 206 -14.18 36.72 0.86
N ALA A 207 -14.29 35.40 0.76
CA ALA A 207 -13.86 34.45 1.78
C ALA A 207 -12.42 34.00 1.49
N ASP A 208 -11.48 34.94 1.62
CA ASP A 208 -10.07 34.79 1.25
C ASP A 208 -9.14 34.52 2.44
N LEU A 209 -9.70 34.19 3.62
CA LEU A 209 -8.98 34.04 4.89
C LEU A 209 -8.12 35.26 5.27
N ARG A 210 -8.47 36.47 4.81
CA ARG A 210 -7.74 37.68 5.18
C ARG A 210 -7.89 38.01 6.66
N TYR A 211 -6.80 38.47 7.26
CA TYR A 211 -6.79 38.89 8.64
C TYR A 211 -7.60 40.17 8.90
N VAL A 212 -8.40 40.12 9.96
CA VAL A 212 -9.09 41.28 10.55
C VAL A 212 -8.50 41.53 11.94
N ALA A 213 -8.22 42.79 12.27
CA ALA A 213 -7.55 43.16 13.52
C ALA A 213 -8.26 42.59 14.77
N PRO A 214 -7.52 42.28 15.87
CA PRO A 214 -8.06 41.54 17.01
C PRO A 214 -9.20 42.27 17.72
N GLY A 215 -10.18 41.49 18.20
CA GLY A 215 -11.24 41.97 19.10
C GLY A 215 -12.64 42.03 18.48
N ASP A 216 -12.82 41.61 17.23
CA ASP A 216 -14.14 41.52 16.58
C ASP A 216 -14.25 40.25 15.72
N ALA A 217 -14.22 39.07 16.35
CA ALA A 217 -14.42 37.79 15.65
C ALA A 217 -15.76 37.74 14.88
N ALA A 218 -16.79 38.43 15.38
CA ALA A 218 -18.08 38.58 14.71
C ALA A 218 -17.97 39.32 13.36
N ALA A 219 -16.86 40.02 13.08
CA ALA A 219 -16.61 40.61 11.78
C ALA A 219 -16.47 39.55 10.68
N TYR A 220 -15.92 38.36 10.97
CA TYR A 220 -15.84 37.27 9.99
C TYR A 220 -17.22 36.79 9.54
N ALA A 221 -18.22 36.86 10.43
CA ALA A 221 -19.59 36.59 10.04
C ALA A 221 -20.09 37.58 8.96
N ASN A 222 -19.61 38.84 8.94
CA ASN A 222 -20.20 39.93 8.16
C ASN A 222 -19.18 40.90 7.54
N LEU A 223 -18.11 40.40 6.92
CA LEU A 223 -17.25 41.24 6.07
C LEU A 223 -18.12 41.71 4.90
N GLY A 224 -18.68 42.92 4.96
CA GLY A 224 -19.61 43.51 3.97
C GLY A 224 -21.01 42.88 3.91
N THR A 225 -21.10 41.55 3.98
CA THR A 225 -22.28 40.65 3.94
C THR A 225 -21.91 39.31 4.59
N PRO A 226 -22.86 38.36 4.83
CA PRO A 226 -22.49 37.04 5.34
C PRO A 226 -21.37 36.42 4.50
N THR A 227 -20.19 36.19 5.12
CA THR A 227 -18.98 35.71 4.42
C THR A 227 -18.62 34.30 4.89
N TYR A 228 -18.53 34.10 6.21
CA TYR A 228 -18.46 32.79 6.85
C TYR A 228 -19.75 32.55 7.64
N GLU A 229 -20.75 31.95 6.99
CA GLU A 229 -22.08 31.67 7.56
C GLU A 229 -22.06 30.36 8.35
N LEU A 230 -22.53 30.35 9.60
CA LEU A 230 -22.60 29.14 10.40
C LEU A 230 -23.77 28.26 9.92
N GLU A 231 -23.45 27.08 9.40
CA GLU A 231 -24.43 26.04 9.05
C GLU A 231 -24.62 25.04 10.19
N ASN A 232 -23.54 24.68 10.89
CA ASN A 232 -23.58 24.01 12.20
C ASN A 232 -22.98 24.94 13.26
N ASP A 233 -23.65 25.05 14.40
CA ASP A 233 -23.29 25.94 15.49
C ASP A 233 -23.20 25.14 16.80
N SER A 234 -21.97 24.88 17.22
CA SER A 234 -21.67 24.21 18.49
C SER A 234 -22.14 25.01 19.72
N GLY A 235 -22.43 26.31 19.54
CA GLY A 235 -22.71 27.27 20.60
C GLY A 235 -21.45 27.76 21.34
N ALA A 236 -20.27 27.25 20.99
CA ALA A 236 -18.96 27.63 21.55
C ALA A 236 -18.10 28.35 20.49
N ASN A 237 -17.32 29.34 20.93
CA ASN A 237 -16.31 30.04 20.13
C ASN A 237 -16.76 30.53 18.73
N GLN A 238 -18.06 30.81 18.53
CA GLN A 238 -18.63 31.27 17.26
C GLN A 238 -17.77 32.36 16.61
N HIS A 239 -17.22 32.05 15.43
CA HIS A 239 -16.26 32.83 14.65
C HIS A 239 -14.93 33.16 15.33
N GLN A 240 -14.80 32.94 16.63
CA GLN A 240 -13.56 33.18 17.38
C GLN A 240 -12.52 32.10 17.06
N ASP A 241 -12.94 30.85 16.94
CA ASP A 241 -12.12 29.74 16.49
C ASP A 241 -11.50 29.98 15.10
N LEU A 242 -12.30 30.43 14.13
CA LEU A 242 -11.86 30.84 12.80
C LEU A 242 -10.97 32.08 12.87
N ALA A 243 -11.31 33.05 13.71
CA ALA A 243 -10.48 34.24 13.92
C ALA A 243 -9.10 33.89 14.48
N ASP A 244 -9.02 32.92 15.38
CA ASP A 244 -7.78 32.44 15.98
C ASP A 244 -6.91 31.72 14.95
N PHE A 245 -7.50 30.88 14.09
CA PHE A 245 -6.79 30.25 12.97
C PHE A 245 -6.26 31.27 11.96
N ILE A 246 -7.08 32.24 11.54
CA ILE A 246 -6.65 33.30 10.62
C ILE A 246 -5.59 34.19 11.26
N ALA A 247 -5.70 34.47 12.56
CA ALA A 247 -4.66 35.19 13.29
C ALA A 247 -3.34 34.42 13.33
N PHE A 248 -3.37 33.09 13.43
CA PHE A 248 -2.18 32.25 13.33
C PHE A 248 -1.53 32.36 11.94
N ILE A 249 -2.30 32.23 10.85
CA ILE A 249 -1.78 32.35 9.47
C ILE A 249 -1.05 33.68 9.27
N GLU A 250 -1.63 34.78 9.77
CA GLU A 250 -1.07 36.13 9.61
C GLU A 250 0.12 36.42 10.53
N ASN A 251 0.06 36.02 11.81
CA ASN A 251 0.99 36.51 12.83
C ASN A 251 2.14 35.54 13.16
N ALA A 252 2.01 34.25 12.82
CA ALA A 252 3.11 33.31 12.98
C ALA A 252 4.27 33.67 12.03
N ASP A 253 5.51 33.63 12.51
CA ASP A 253 6.67 33.68 11.61
C ASP A 253 6.77 32.39 10.77
N ASP A 254 7.70 32.33 9.82
CA ASP A 254 7.80 31.22 8.86
C ASP A 254 8.12 29.89 9.54
N ALA A 255 9.04 29.89 10.51
CA ALA A 255 9.36 28.71 11.30
C ALA A 255 8.15 28.23 12.12
N THR A 256 7.48 29.14 12.86
CA THR A 256 6.31 28.77 13.68
C THR A 256 5.15 28.28 12.83
N PHE A 257 4.91 28.90 11.67
CA PHE A 257 3.84 28.49 10.79
C PHE A 257 4.09 27.11 10.22
N ALA A 258 5.30 26.85 9.71
CA ALA A 258 5.69 25.55 9.21
C ALA A 258 5.52 24.50 10.33
N ALA A 259 6.08 24.74 11.52
CA ALA A 259 6.02 23.83 12.67
C ALA A 259 4.59 23.46 13.11
N GLU A 260 3.67 24.43 13.14
CA GLU A 260 2.37 24.23 13.78
C GLU A 260 1.20 24.01 12.81
N ILE A 261 1.33 24.33 11.51
CA ILE A 261 0.19 24.34 10.57
C ILE A 261 -0.49 22.97 10.46
N ALA A 262 0.25 21.86 10.42
CA ALA A 262 -0.31 20.52 10.32
C ALA A 262 -1.18 20.12 11.53
N SER A 263 -0.89 20.67 12.71
CA SER A 263 -1.69 20.46 13.92
C SER A 263 -2.97 21.32 13.96
N ARG A 264 -2.99 22.41 13.18
CA ARG A 264 -4.07 23.42 13.17
C ARG A 264 -4.95 23.33 11.93
N PHE A 265 -4.48 22.67 10.87
CA PHE A 265 -5.15 22.58 9.59
C PHE A 265 -4.82 21.28 8.88
N SER A 266 -5.78 20.71 8.16
CA SER A 266 -5.58 19.52 7.35
C SER A 266 -4.86 19.83 6.05
N VAL A 267 -3.53 19.94 6.13
CA VAL A 267 -2.69 20.28 4.97
C VAL A 267 -2.82 19.24 3.86
N ASP A 268 -2.80 17.94 4.18
CA ASP A 268 -2.84 16.88 3.17
C ASP A 268 -4.10 16.95 2.28
N THR A 269 -5.29 16.93 2.88
CA THR A 269 -6.58 16.98 2.17
C THR A 269 -6.74 18.30 1.40
N PHE A 270 -6.16 19.39 1.91
CA PHE A 270 -6.14 20.68 1.23
C PHE A 270 -5.23 20.66 -0.02
N LEU A 271 -4.02 20.12 0.07
CA LEU A 271 -3.12 20.00 -1.08
C LEU A 271 -3.68 19.04 -2.14
N ARG A 272 -4.34 17.94 -1.72
CA ARG A 272 -5.11 17.07 -2.62
C ARG A 272 -6.21 17.85 -3.32
N SER A 273 -6.95 18.68 -2.60
CA SER A 273 -7.99 19.54 -3.18
C SER A 273 -7.43 20.51 -4.23
N MET A 274 -6.30 21.15 -3.91
CA MET A 274 -5.60 22.01 -4.85
C MET A 274 -5.14 21.26 -6.10
N ALA A 275 -4.66 20.02 -5.96
CA ALA A 275 -4.24 19.20 -7.08
C ALA A 275 -5.43 18.77 -7.97
N VAL A 276 -6.56 18.38 -7.37
CA VAL A 276 -7.79 18.07 -8.10
C VAL A 276 -8.29 19.28 -8.87
N ASP A 277 -8.38 20.44 -8.25
CA ASP A 277 -8.77 21.67 -8.94
C ASP A 277 -7.77 22.08 -10.02
N CYS A 278 -6.48 21.82 -9.82
CA CYS A 278 -5.44 21.98 -10.85
C CYS A 278 -5.72 21.16 -12.09
N VAL A 279 -6.06 19.90 -11.92
CA VAL A 279 -6.36 18.99 -13.03
C VAL A 279 -7.72 19.31 -13.67
N ASN A 280 -8.69 19.79 -12.88
CA ASN A 280 -10.04 20.08 -13.36
C ASN A 280 -10.20 21.52 -13.90
N GLY A 281 -9.24 22.40 -13.64
CA GLY A 281 -9.33 23.81 -14.03
C GLY A 281 -10.37 24.59 -13.24
N HIS A 282 -10.67 24.17 -12.01
CA HIS A 282 -11.65 24.87 -11.17
C HIS A 282 -11.05 26.18 -10.65
N TRP A 283 -11.75 27.28 -10.88
CA TRP A 283 -11.27 28.62 -10.56
C TRP A 283 -12.15 29.39 -9.57
N ASP A 284 -13.33 28.89 -9.19
CA ASP A 284 -14.24 29.62 -8.29
C ASP A 284 -14.09 29.20 -6.81
N ASN A 285 -12.95 28.59 -6.47
CA ASN A 285 -12.53 28.12 -5.14
C ASN A 285 -11.79 29.19 -4.33
N LEU A 286 -11.13 28.80 -3.22
CA LEU A 286 -10.35 29.68 -2.34
C LEU A 286 -9.24 30.45 -3.07
N TRP A 287 -8.37 29.78 -3.83
CA TRP A 287 -7.14 30.36 -4.41
C TRP A 287 -7.37 31.34 -5.56
N TYR A 288 -8.54 31.31 -6.22
CA TYR A 288 -8.82 32.22 -7.33
C TYR A 288 -10.14 33.01 -7.14
N GLY A 289 -11.24 32.34 -6.82
CA GLY A 289 -12.56 32.96 -6.57
C GLY A 289 -12.73 33.54 -5.16
N ALA A 290 -11.98 33.03 -4.18
CA ALA A 290 -12.19 33.22 -2.75
C ALA A 290 -13.63 32.86 -2.31
N ASN A 291 -14.12 31.72 -2.79
CA ASN A 291 -15.49 31.24 -2.61
C ASN A 291 -15.59 29.70 -2.71
N ASN A 292 -16.79 29.14 -2.55
CA ASN A 292 -17.15 27.75 -2.86
C ASN A 292 -16.40 26.68 -2.04
N TYR A 293 -16.37 26.89 -0.72
CA TYR A 293 -15.88 25.89 0.22
C TYR A 293 -16.58 26.01 1.57
N PHE A 294 -16.44 24.98 2.39
CA PHE A 294 -16.76 24.99 3.80
C PHE A 294 -15.48 24.88 4.62
N LEU A 295 -15.54 25.39 5.84
CA LEU A 295 -14.54 25.12 6.88
C LEU A 295 -15.22 24.44 8.04
N TYR A 296 -14.74 23.27 8.42
CA TYR A 296 -15.14 22.61 9.65
C TYR A 296 -14.06 22.82 10.71
N VAL A 297 -14.44 23.28 11.90
CA VAL A 297 -13.50 23.51 13.00
C VAL A 297 -13.82 22.56 14.14
N TYR A 298 -12.89 21.66 14.45
CA TYR A 298 -13.05 20.69 15.53
C TYR A 298 -13.18 21.41 16.87
N PRO A 299 -14.16 21.02 17.71
CA PRO A 299 -14.43 21.72 18.96
C PRO A 299 -13.33 21.52 20.01
N ASP A 300 -12.67 20.36 20.02
CA ASP A 300 -11.66 20.00 21.02
C ASP A 300 -10.25 20.50 20.66
N THR A 301 -9.86 20.37 19.40
CA THR A 301 -8.49 20.69 18.93
C THR A 301 -8.38 22.07 18.30
N GLY A 302 -9.50 22.63 17.81
CA GLY A 302 -9.48 23.83 16.96
C GLY A 302 -8.82 23.61 15.60
N ARG A 303 -8.52 22.35 15.22
CA ARG A 303 -8.04 22.01 13.88
C ARG A 303 -9.12 22.34 12.85
N VAL A 304 -8.71 22.80 11.68
CA VAL A 304 -9.61 23.23 10.61
C VAL A 304 -9.51 22.29 9.40
N GLU A 305 -10.65 21.84 8.89
CA GLU A 305 -10.79 21.08 7.65
C GLU A 305 -11.29 21.98 6.52
N TYR A 306 -10.76 21.78 5.31
CA TYR A 306 -11.28 22.38 4.08
C TYR A 306 -12.17 21.38 3.35
N ILE A 307 -13.39 21.78 3.00
CA ILE A 307 -14.35 20.93 2.28
C ILE A 307 -14.76 21.65 0.98
N PRO A 308 -14.45 21.12 -0.21
CA PRO A 308 -14.80 21.73 -1.49
C PRO A 308 -16.32 21.70 -1.71
N TYR A 309 -16.84 22.76 -2.35
CA TYR A 309 -18.26 22.93 -2.62
C TYR A 309 -18.47 23.62 -3.98
N ASP A 310 -19.68 23.53 -4.55
CA ASP A 310 -20.09 24.23 -5.79
C ASP A 310 -19.06 24.16 -6.95
N LEU A 311 -18.82 22.94 -7.46
CA LEU A 311 -17.73 22.62 -8.39
C LEU A 311 -18.09 22.70 -9.89
N ASP A 312 -19.19 23.37 -10.23
CA ASP A 312 -19.72 23.46 -11.59
C ASP A 312 -18.83 24.31 -12.53
N ASN A 313 -18.07 25.26 -12.00
CA ASN A 313 -17.09 26.09 -12.72
C ASN A 313 -15.75 25.38 -12.98
N SER A 314 -15.82 24.15 -13.48
CA SER A 314 -14.69 23.26 -13.80
C SER A 314 -14.70 22.86 -15.28
N TYR A 315 -13.70 22.11 -15.74
CA TYR A 315 -13.62 21.50 -17.07
C TYR A 315 -13.89 22.46 -18.23
N GLY A 316 -13.24 23.63 -18.22
CA GLY A 316 -13.27 24.59 -19.32
C GLY A 316 -14.44 25.58 -19.31
N ILE A 317 -15.19 25.67 -18.21
CA ILE A 317 -16.07 26.81 -17.93
C ILE A 317 -15.21 28.05 -17.66
N ASP A 318 -15.50 29.16 -18.33
CA ASP A 318 -14.71 30.38 -18.25
C ASP A 318 -15.55 31.65 -18.50
N PHE A 319 -15.41 32.64 -17.60
CA PHE A 319 -16.01 33.97 -17.75
C PHE A 319 -14.96 35.07 -18.00
N PHE A 320 -13.67 34.71 -18.11
CA PHE A 320 -12.55 35.66 -18.13
C PHE A 320 -11.73 35.63 -19.41
N SER A 321 -12.07 34.78 -20.38
CA SER A 321 -11.25 34.48 -21.57
C SER A 321 -9.88 33.91 -21.20
N THR A 322 -9.84 33.08 -20.15
CA THR A 322 -8.63 32.38 -19.68
C THR A 322 -8.56 30.99 -20.29
N ASP A 323 -7.39 30.64 -20.84
CA ASP A 323 -7.11 29.26 -21.23
C ASP A 323 -6.68 28.45 -20.01
N TRP A 324 -7.65 27.79 -19.37
CA TRP A 324 -7.43 26.93 -18.21
C TRP A 324 -6.74 25.61 -18.57
N ALA A 325 -6.74 25.19 -19.84
CA ALA A 325 -6.14 23.92 -20.25
C ALA A 325 -4.59 23.98 -20.17
N SER A 326 -4.00 25.15 -20.43
CA SER A 326 -2.55 25.34 -20.54
C SER A 326 -1.90 26.08 -19.36
N ARG A 327 -2.53 26.08 -18.18
CA ARG A 327 -1.99 26.72 -16.96
C ARG A 327 -0.93 25.86 -16.27
N PRO A 328 0.30 26.33 -15.99
CA PRO A 328 1.28 25.57 -15.22
C PRO A 328 0.76 25.17 -13.84
N ALA A 329 1.10 23.96 -13.37
CA ALA A 329 0.74 23.51 -12.02
C ALA A 329 1.42 24.37 -10.95
N SER A 330 2.70 24.70 -11.14
CA SER A 330 3.49 25.55 -10.25
C SER A 330 2.94 26.97 -10.06
N SER A 331 1.99 27.39 -10.90
CA SER A 331 1.34 28.69 -10.82
C SER A 331 -0.18 28.56 -10.82
N PHE A 332 -0.74 27.41 -10.46
CA PHE A 332 -2.19 27.18 -10.51
C PHE A 332 -2.97 27.99 -9.45
N GLY A 333 -2.27 28.51 -8.44
CA GLY A 333 -2.77 29.50 -7.47
C GLY A 333 -2.15 30.91 -7.60
N ASP A 334 -1.12 31.08 -8.44
CA ASP A 334 -0.56 32.40 -8.75
C ASP A 334 -1.40 33.02 -9.85
N ASN A 335 -1.92 34.22 -9.58
CA ASN A 335 -2.80 34.88 -10.52
C ASN A 335 -2.13 35.21 -11.86
N GLY A 336 -0.80 35.16 -12.03
CA GLY A 336 -0.10 35.16 -13.34
C GLY A 336 -0.40 36.36 -14.28
N PHE A 337 -1.24 37.28 -13.83
CA PHE A 337 -1.69 38.47 -14.53
C PHE A 337 -0.83 39.67 -14.12
N GLY A 338 0.23 39.51 -13.33
CA GLY A 338 0.84 40.67 -12.70
C GLY A 338 -0.13 41.36 -11.75
N TRP A 339 0.42 41.95 -10.71
CA TRP A 339 -0.31 42.51 -9.59
C TRP A 339 -1.05 43.83 -9.91
N ASP A 340 -1.63 43.96 -11.10
CA ASP A 340 -2.48 45.08 -11.52
C ASP A 340 -3.39 44.72 -12.69
N PHE A 341 -4.60 44.21 -12.43
CA PHE A 341 -5.69 44.29 -13.40
C PHE A 341 -7.04 44.49 -12.69
N GLY A 342 -7.70 45.60 -13.04
CA GLY A 342 -9.00 46.01 -12.53
C GLY A 342 -10.12 45.01 -12.86
N SER A 343 -10.19 43.94 -12.07
CA SER A 343 -11.36 43.06 -11.97
C SER A 343 -12.56 43.88 -11.46
N PRO A 344 -13.75 43.75 -12.08
CA PRO A 344 -14.98 44.36 -11.56
C PRO A 344 -15.44 43.77 -10.21
N PHE A 345 -14.75 42.74 -9.69
CA PHE A 345 -15.06 42.02 -8.45
C PHE A 345 -14.06 42.28 -7.31
N GLY A 346 -13.26 43.36 -7.37
CA GLY A 346 -12.45 43.86 -6.25
C GLY A 346 -11.18 43.04 -5.97
N GLY A 347 -10.01 43.69 -6.07
CA GLY A 347 -8.70 43.07 -5.90
C GLY A 347 -8.33 42.76 -4.45
N GLY A 348 -7.71 41.60 -4.23
CA GLY A 348 -7.05 41.17 -3.00
C GLY A 348 -5.73 40.47 -3.33
N ALA A 349 -4.85 40.34 -2.34
CA ALA A 349 -3.62 39.55 -2.45
C ALA A 349 -3.94 38.04 -2.58
N GLU A 350 -2.96 37.21 -2.94
CA GLU A 350 -3.09 35.75 -2.82
C GLU A 350 -3.62 35.36 -1.44
N PRO A 351 -4.53 34.38 -1.33
CA PRO A 351 -5.03 33.93 -0.03
C PRO A 351 -3.87 33.56 0.90
N PRO A 352 -3.80 34.13 2.12
CA PRO A 352 -2.64 34.00 2.98
C PRO A 352 -2.22 32.55 3.24
N LEU A 353 -3.20 31.64 3.42
CA LEU A 353 -2.93 30.23 3.67
C LEU A 353 -2.23 29.55 2.48
N VAL A 354 -2.70 29.78 1.25
CA VAL A 354 -2.15 29.17 0.04
C VAL A 354 -0.73 29.64 -0.20
N ARG A 355 -0.50 30.95 -0.10
CA ARG A 355 0.84 31.55 -0.26
C ARG A 355 1.83 30.92 0.72
N ARG A 356 1.47 30.85 2.00
CA ARG A 356 2.38 30.36 3.04
C ARG A 356 2.61 28.85 2.97
N LEU A 357 1.61 28.06 2.58
CA LEU A 357 1.79 26.62 2.39
C LEU A 357 2.71 26.31 1.21
N LEU A 358 2.54 26.99 0.07
CA LEU A 358 3.38 26.75 -1.12
C LEU A 358 4.77 27.39 -1.03
N GLU A 359 5.00 28.30 -0.07
CA GLU A 359 6.35 28.77 0.30
C GLU A 359 7.16 27.69 1.08
N ILE A 360 6.51 26.61 1.53
CA ILE A 360 7.17 25.45 2.16
C ILE A 360 7.43 24.40 1.08
N ASP A 361 8.71 24.15 0.78
CA ASP A 361 9.15 23.26 -0.31
C ASP A 361 8.50 21.87 -0.22
N ALA A 362 8.44 21.26 0.98
CA ALA A 362 7.83 19.96 1.19
C ALA A 362 6.35 19.90 0.76
N TYR A 363 5.58 20.94 1.07
CA TYR A 363 4.16 21.02 0.69
C TYR A 363 3.97 21.37 -0.78
N HIS A 364 4.85 22.19 -1.35
CA HIS A 364 4.84 22.46 -2.78
C HIS A 364 5.16 21.20 -3.60
N ASP A 365 6.17 20.42 -3.19
CA ASP A 365 6.54 19.16 -3.81
C ASP A 365 5.45 18.09 -3.65
N GLN A 366 4.82 18.02 -2.47
CA GLN A 366 3.67 17.14 -2.22
C GLN A 366 2.49 17.49 -3.13
N TYR A 367 2.18 18.77 -3.31
CA TYR A 367 1.18 19.23 -4.27
C TYR A 367 1.53 18.81 -5.71
N LEU A 368 2.78 19.02 -6.16
CA LEU A 368 3.20 18.63 -7.50
C LEU A 368 3.20 17.10 -7.70
N ARG A 369 3.48 16.33 -6.65
CA ARG A 369 3.32 14.86 -6.64
C ARG A 369 1.87 14.46 -6.89
N TYR A 370 0.92 15.04 -6.15
CA TYR A 370 -0.51 14.78 -6.35
C TYR A 370 -0.99 15.15 -7.75
N VAL A 371 -0.50 16.25 -8.32
CA VAL A 371 -0.79 16.59 -9.72
C VAL A 371 -0.27 15.50 -10.67
N ARG A 372 0.94 14.97 -10.46
CA ARG A 372 1.51 13.89 -11.30
C ARG A 372 0.71 12.59 -11.20
N GLU A 373 0.27 12.21 -10.00
CA GLU A 373 -0.59 11.05 -9.76
C GLU A 373 -1.91 11.18 -10.55
N LEU A 374 -2.61 12.30 -10.40
CA LEU A 374 -3.90 12.57 -11.05
C LEU A 374 -3.84 12.65 -12.58
N VAL A 375 -2.65 12.80 -13.16
CA VAL A 375 -2.43 12.76 -14.60
C VAL A 375 -1.69 11.51 -15.06
N GLY A 376 -1.34 10.56 -14.19
CA GLY A 376 -0.59 9.35 -14.56
C GLY A 376 0.78 9.65 -15.17
N ALA A 377 1.53 10.59 -14.59
CA ALA A 377 2.86 11.00 -15.04
C ALA A 377 4.01 10.40 -14.19
N VAL A 378 3.78 9.29 -13.50
CA VAL A 378 4.79 8.64 -12.64
C VAL A 378 5.66 7.69 -13.47
N GLY A 379 6.99 7.71 -13.27
CA GLY A 379 7.95 7.00 -14.12
C GLY A 379 7.87 5.46 -14.03
N GLY A 380 7.87 4.79 -15.19
CA GLY A 380 7.93 3.32 -15.34
C GLY A 380 6.56 2.61 -15.47
N PRO A 381 6.45 1.48 -16.23
CA PRO A 381 5.15 0.80 -16.45
C PRO A 381 4.69 0.06 -15.18
N ALA A 382 3.40 0.16 -14.84
CA ALA A 382 2.77 -0.41 -13.63
C ALA A 382 2.27 -1.87 -13.83
N GLU A 383 2.45 -2.72 -12.82
CA GLU A 383 1.75 -4.00 -12.61
C GLU A 383 0.35 -3.73 -11.99
N PRO A 384 -0.65 -4.65 -12.10
CA PRO A 384 -2.01 -4.43 -11.56
C PRO A 384 -2.14 -4.67 -10.04
N VAL A 385 -2.86 -3.78 -9.32
CA VAL A 385 -3.25 -3.91 -7.88
C VAL A 385 -3.93 -5.25 -7.55
N GLN A 386 -3.59 -5.84 -6.40
CA GLN A 386 -4.23 -7.03 -5.84
C GLN A 386 -5.07 -6.70 -4.58
N THR A 387 -6.31 -7.21 -4.49
CA THR A 387 -7.10 -7.24 -3.24
C THR A 387 -6.59 -8.36 -2.34
N LEU A 388 -6.15 -8.03 -1.12
CA LEU A 388 -5.54 -8.99 -0.21
C LEU A 388 -6.54 -9.54 0.82
N PHE A 389 -6.61 -10.86 0.93
CA PHE A 389 -7.29 -11.60 1.98
C PHE A 389 -6.22 -12.23 2.87
N ALA A 390 -5.96 -11.60 4.01
CA ALA A 390 -5.02 -12.12 4.99
C ALA A 390 -5.66 -13.21 5.84
N ASP A 391 -4.86 -14.19 6.23
CA ASP A 391 -5.22 -15.02 7.36
C ASP A 391 -5.24 -14.16 8.64
N SER A 392 -6.39 -14.14 9.32
CA SER A 392 -6.74 -13.14 10.33
C SER A 392 -6.28 -13.48 11.76
N SER A 393 -5.65 -14.64 11.92
CA SER A 393 -4.91 -15.02 13.11
C SER A 393 -3.54 -15.48 12.63
N GLY A 394 -2.45 -14.98 13.17
CA GLY A 394 -1.15 -15.62 12.96
C GLY A 394 -1.09 -16.94 13.73
N ASP A 395 -1.98 -17.89 13.42
CA ASP A 395 -2.02 -19.20 14.04
C ASP A 395 -1.30 -20.22 13.19
N THR A 396 0.00 -20.31 13.47
CA THR A 396 0.87 -21.43 13.13
C THR A 396 0.12 -22.73 12.88
N PHE A 397 0.36 -23.33 11.73
CA PHE A 397 0.26 -24.76 11.42
C PHE A 397 1.06 -25.66 12.40
N ASN A 398 0.87 -25.47 13.71
CA ASN A 398 1.68 -25.99 14.82
C ASN A 398 1.35 -27.45 15.16
N ALA A 399 0.35 -28.03 14.52
CA ALA A 399 -0.07 -29.39 14.84
C ALA A 399 0.87 -30.46 14.26
N ILE A 400 1.78 -30.11 13.32
CA ILE A 400 2.47 -31.10 12.49
C ILE A 400 3.94 -30.76 12.14
N ASP A 401 4.56 -29.79 12.82
CA ASP A 401 5.98 -29.43 12.63
C ASP A 401 6.35 -29.13 11.15
N ASP A 402 5.49 -28.41 10.42
CA ASP A 402 5.77 -27.94 9.05
C ASP A 402 5.13 -26.57 8.78
N PRO A 403 5.78 -25.46 9.21
CA PRO A 403 5.22 -24.13 9.08
C PRO A 403 5.23 -23.61 7.64
N HIS A 404 5.88 -24.27 6.68
CA HIS A 404 6.10 -23.70 5.34
C HIS A 404 4.83 -23.54 4.50
N PHE A 405 3.80 -24.34 4.76
CA PHE A 405 2.54 -24.34 3.98
C PHE A 405 1.38 -23.62 4.67
N ASP A 406 1.68 -22.93 5.79
CA ASP A 406 0.76 -22.05 6.50
C ASP A 406 0.32 -20.92 5.56
N LEU A 407 -0.98 -20.79 5.31
CA LEU A 407 -1.52 -19.80 4.38
C LEU A 407 -1.46 -18.42 5.01
N LEU A 408 -0.62 -17.53 4.47
CA LEU A 408 -0.49 -16.17 5.01
C LEU A 408 -1.51 -15.22 4.39
N ARG A 409 -1.64 -15.25 3.06
CA ARG A 409 -2.58 -14.40 2.34
C ARG A 409 -2.90 -14.91 0.95
N VAL A 410 -4.05 -14.45 0.44
CA VAL A 410 -4.46 -14.60 -0.95
C VAL A 410 -4.74 -13.24 -1.55
N GLY A 411 -4.00 -12.87 -2.59
CA GLY A 411 -4.29 -11.73 -3.45
C GLY A 411 -5.20 -12.13 -4.60
N ILE A 412 -6.24 -11.36 -4.88
CA ILE A 412 -7.07 -11.50 -6.08
C ILE A 412 -7.04 -10.19 -6.87
N ALA A 413 -6.72 -10.27 -8.16
CA ALA A 413 -6.82 -9.21 -9.15
C ALA A 413 -7.52 -9.75 -10.41
N ASN A 414 -7.85 -8.89 -11.37
CA ASN A 414 -8.33 -9.34 -12.67
C ASN A 414 -8.01 -8.34 -13.79
N ASP A 415 -8.01 -8.85 -15.03
CA ASP A 415 -7.94 -8.05 -16.24
C ASP A 415 -9.23 -8.02 -17.08
N GLY A 416 -10.38 -8.29 -16.47
CA GLY A 416 -11.68 -8.29 -17.15
C GLY A 416 -11.86 -9.45 -18.13
N SER A 417 -10.79 -10.11 -18.54
CA SER A 417 -10.79 -11.43 -19.19
C SER A 417 -10.47 -12.55 -18.21
N ASP A 418 -9.40 -12.36 -17.44
CA ASP A 418 -8.80 -13.35 -16.56
C ASP A 418 -8.70 -12.81 -15.13
N MET A 419 -8.95 -13.67 -14.16
CA MET A 419 -8.66 -13.43 -12.75
C MET A 419 -7.24 -13.89 -12.44
N TYR A 420 -6.47 -13.07 -11.72
CA TYR A 420 -5.16 -13.40 -11.20
C TYR A 420 -5.29 -13.65 -9.70
N ALA A 421 -4.97 -14.85 -9.25
CA ALA A 421 -4.88 -15.17 -7.83
C ALA A 421 -3.42 -15.40 -7.44
N GLU A 422 -2.93 -14.66 -6.45
CA GLU A 422 -1.63 -14.85 -5.82
C GLU A 422 -1.86 -15.49 -4.45
N VAL A 423 -1.24 -16.63 -4.19
CA VAL A 423 -1.31 -17.31 -2.89
C VAL A 423 0.06 -17.26 -2.27
N GLN A 424 0.16 -16.71 -1.06
CA GLN A 424 1.37 -16.70 -0.28
C GLN A 424 1.22 -17.59 0.95
N VAL A 425 2.20 -18.46 1.14
CA VAL A 425 2.37 -19.28 2.35
C VAL A 425 3.66 -18.89 3.08
N ALA A 426 3.82 -19.34 4.31
CA ALA A 426 4.90 -18.89 5.19
C ALA A 426 6.31 -19.38 4.81
N GLY A 427 6.42 -20.35 3.90
CA GLY A 427 7.70 -20.86 3.42
C GLY A 427 7.69 -21.25 1.95
N PRO A 428 8.84 -21.69 1.40
CA PRO A 428 8.94 -22.07 -0.01
C PRO A 428 7.90 -23.15 -0.40
N ILE A 429 7.19 -22.92 -1.50
CA ILE A 429 6.19 -23.84 -2.04
C ILE A 429 6.85 -25.01 -2.80
N ASP A 430 8.04 -24.76 -3.36
CA ASP A 430 8.79 -25.70 -4.19
C ASP A 430 10.09 -26.11 -3.48
N VAL A 431 10.04 -27.22 -2.74
CA VAL A 431 11.22 -27.89 -2.20
C VAL A 431 11.64 -28.99 -3.19
N GLY A 432 12.46 -28.60 -4.16
CA GLY A 432 12.96 -29.46 -5.24
C GLY A 432 13.75 -30.67 -4.74
N GLY A 433 13.04 -31.72 -4.32
CA GLY A 433 13.61 -32.91 -3.69
C GLY A 433 12.55 -33.87 -3.16
N GLY A 434 11.66 -34.32 -4.05
CA GLY A 434 10.60 -35.32 -3.86
C GLY A 434 10.41 -35.98 -2.49
N THR A 435 9.59 -35.39 -1.62
CA THR A 435 8.60 -36.12 -0.80
C THR A 435 7.42 -35.25 -0.35
N ASP A 436 7.50 -33.92 -0.41
CA ASP A 436 6.41 -33.01 -0.04
C ASP A 436 5.65 -32.51 -1.29
N GLN A 437 4.43 -33.01 -1.52
CA GLN A 437 3.57 -32.51 -2.60
C GLN A 437 2.60 -31.46 -2.06
N ALA A 438 2.96 -30.19 -2.22
CA ALA A 438 2.09 -29.09 -1.85
C ALA A 438 0.94 -28.94 -2.84
N ARG A 439 -0.25 -28.73 -2.30
CA ARG A 439 -1.48 -28.57 -3.06
C ARG A 439 -2.17 -27.30 -2.62
N ILE A 440 -2.52 -26.49 -3.60
CA ILE A 440 -3.34 -25.30 -3.42
C ILE A 440 -4.67 -25.58 -4.08
N ILE A 441 -5.73 -25.47 -3.30
CA ILE A 441 -7.08 -25.84 -3.69
C ILE A 441 -7.96 -24.60 -3.52
N PHE A 442 -8.68 -24.24 -4.59
CA PHE A 442 -9.68 -23.19 -4.56
C PHE A 442 -11.07 -23.78 -4.68
N PHE A 443 -11.98 -23.25 -3.87
CA PHE A 443 -13.41 -23.46 -4.00
C PHE A 443 -14.07 -22.14 -4.34
N PHE A 444 -14.92 -22.11 -5.36
CA PHE A 444 -15.68 -20.92 -5.73
C PHE A 444 -17.18 -21.24 -5.73
N ASP A 445 -17.97 -20.47 -4.99
CA ASP A 445 -19.44 -20.43 -5.00
C ASP A 445 -19.87 -19.12 -5.67
N THR A 446 -20.34 -19.25 -6.90
CA THR A 446 -20.63 -18.15 -7.83
C THR A 446 -22.12 -17.95 -8.04
N LYS A 447 -22.96 -18.91 -7.65
CA LYS A 447 -24.41 -18.89 -7.85
C LYS A 447 -25.10 -19.91 -6.94
N PRO A 448 -26.42 -19.74 -6.68
CA PRO A 448 -27.18 -20.70 -5.87
C PRO A 448 -27.17 -22.12 -6.45
N GLY A 449 -26.74 -23.09 -5.64
CA GLY A 449 -26.54 -24.48 -6.03
C GLY A 449 -25.10 -24.90 -5.75
N GLY A 450 -24.66 -26.05 -6.25
CA GLY A 450 -23.28 -26.52 -6.07
C GLY A 450 -23.17 -27.78 -5.21
N SER A 451 -21.97 -28.06 -4.73
CA SER A 451 -21.64 -29.24 -3.94
C SER A 451 -20.80 -28.89 -2.72
N THR A 452 -21.08 -29.53 -1.58
CA THR A 452 -20.27 -29.40 -0.36
C THR A 452 -19.08 -30.37 -0.32
N SER A 453 -18.76 -31.01 -1.45
CA SER A 453 -17.74 -32.05 -1.58
C SER A 453 -16.86 -31.79 -2.79
N ASN A 454 -15.59 -32.17 -2.78
CA ASN A 454 -14.64 -31.95 -3.88
C ASN A 454 -14.59 -33.12 -4.89
N PRO A 455 -14.14 -32.89 -6.13
CA PRO A 455 -14.01 -33.92 -7.17
C PRO A 455 -12.88 -34.92 -6.94
N TRP A 456 -11.92 -34.60 -6.08
CA TRP A 456 -10.77 -35.46 -5.79
C TRP A 456 -11.11 -36.61 -4.82
N GLY A 457 -12.36 -36.66 -4.32
CA GLY A 457 -12.84 -37.71 -3.42
C GLY A 457 -12.21 -37.65 -2.03
N ARG A 458 -11.79 -36.45 -1.62
CA ARG A 458 -11.08 -36.18 -0.36
C ARG A 458 -12.05 -35.66 0.71
N GLU A 459 -11.74 -35.82 1.99
CA GLU A 459 -12.59 -35.40 3.12
C GLU A 459 -12.42 -33.89 3.43
N ILE A 460 -12.62 -33.02 2.43
CA ILE A 460 -12.61 -31.56 2.58
C ILE A 460 -14.05 -31.08 2.46
N ASN A 461 -14.65 -30.64 3.56
CA ASN A 461 -16.01 -30.12 3.56
C ASN A 461 -16.00 -28.60 3.50
N THR A 462 -16.58 -28.06 2.44
CA THR A 462 -16.62 -26.62 2.16
C THR A 462 -17.66 -25.87 2.97
N ASN A 463 -18.60 -26.56 3.64
CA ASN A 463 -19.76 -26.00 4.37
C ASN A 463 -20.72 -25.12 3.53
N THR A 464 -20.28 -24.59 2.41
CA THR A 464 -20.98 -23.88 1.34
C THR A 464 -21.05 -24.77 0.08
N GLN A 465 -21.95 -24.47 -0.85
CA GLN A 465 -22.14 -25.27 -2.05
C GLN A 465 -21.26 -24.70 -3.19
N ALA A 466 -20.02 -25.18 -3.32
CA ALA A 466 -19.12 -24.70 -4.37
C ALA A 466 -19.63 -25.10 -5.77
N ASP A 467 -19.55 -24.17 -6.71
CA ASP A 467 -19.83 -24.37 -8.14
C ASP A 467 -18.59 -24.80 -8.92
N TYR A 468 -17.42 -24.30 -8.52
CA TYR A 468 -16.15 -24.58 -9.16
C TYR A 468 -15.11 -25.01 -8.16
N PHE A 469 -14.21 -25.86 -8.64
CA PHE A 469 -13.10 -26.39 -7.88
C PHE A 469 -11.85 -26.31 -8.74
N LEU A 470 -10.80 -25.68 -8.22
CA LEU A 470 -9.46 -25.76 -8.78
C LEU A 470 -8.59 -26.51 -7.80
N GLY A 471 -8.00 -27.62 -8.24
CA GLY A 471 -6.95 -28.28 -7.48
C GLY A 471 -5.64 -28.16 -8.24
N SER A 472 -4.63 -27.59 -7.60
CA SER A 472 -3.29 -27.45 -8.16
C SER A 472 -2.28 -28.24 -7.36
N TRP A 473 -1.30 -28.79 -8.09
CA TRP A 473 -0.07 -29.29 -7.52
C TRP A 473 1.03 -28.29 -7.86
N THR A 474 1.82 -27.94 -6.87
CA THR A 474 2.90 -26.98 -7.03
C THR A 474 4.27 -27.66 -7.13
N ASP A 475 4.29 -29.00 -7.24
CA ASP A 475 5.46 -29.85 -7.43
C ASP A 475 5.68 -30.30 -8.89
N ASN A 476 6.83 -30.90 -9.19
CA ASN A 476 7.13 -31.62 -10.45
C ASN A 476 6.81 -30.87 -11.76
N GLY A 477 7.10 -29.56 -11.81
CA GLY A 477 6.85 -28.73 -12.99
C GLY A 477 5.46 -28.06 -13.01
N GLY A 478 4.70 -28.18 -11.90
CA GLY A 478 3.40 -27.56 -11.71
C GLY A 478 2.27 -28.24 -12.47
N GLY A 479 1.05 -27.82 -12.17
CA GLY A 479 -0.15 -28.26 -12.87
C GLY A 479 -1.41 -27.98 -12.06
N PHE A 480 -2.53 -27.86 -12.76
CA PHE A 480 -3.82 -27.76 -12.09
C PHE A 480 -4.92 -28.44 -12.91
N ILE A 481 -5.98 -28.82 -12.21
CA ILE A 481 -7.23 -29.27 -12.80
C ILE A 481 -8.37 -28.41 -12.29
N PHE A 482 -9.17 -27.92 -13.23
CA PHE A 482 -10.36 -27.12 -12.98
C PHE A 482 -11.64 -27.90 -13.28
N TYR A 483 -12.56 -27.95 -12.33
CA TYR A 483 -13.85 -28.63 -12.41
C TYR A 483 -15.01 -27.65 -12.21
N ALA A 484 -16.16 -27.96 -12.82
CA ALA A 484 -17.43 -27.27 -12.62
C ALA A 484 -18.53 -28.26 -12.20
N TRP A 485 -19.39 -27.89 -11.27
CA TRP A 485 -20.53 -28.69 -10.86
C TRP A 485 -21.67 -28.58 -11.88
N ASP A 486 -22.19 -29.73 -12.34
CA ASP A 486 -23.27 -29.78 -13.36
C ASP A 486 -24.69 -29.93 -12.77
N GLY A 487 -24.80 -29.96 -11.43
CA GLY A 487 -26.05 -30.23 -10.70
C GLY A 487 -26.22 -31.69 -10.26
N SER A 488 -25.39 -32.61 -10.76
CA SER A 488 -25.43 -34.05 -10.43
C SER A 488 -24.06 -34.67 -10.19
N GLY A 489 -22.98 -34.03 -10.63
CA GLY A 489 -21.59 -34.43 -10.43
C GLY A 489 -20.60 -33.32 -10.81
N TRP A 490 -19.33 -33.55 -10.52
CA TRP A 490 -18.23 -32.69 -10.95
C TRP A 490 -17.80 -33.04 -12.37
N ASP A 491 -17.76 -32.03 -13.24
CA ASP A 491 -17.35 -32.13 -14.64
C ASP A 491 -16.00 -31.43 -14.84
N GLN A 492 -14.99 -32.16 -15.33
CA GLN A 492 -13.65 -31.61 -15.54
C GLN A 492 -13.64 -30.68 -16.76
N ARG A 493 -13.35 -29.40 -16.54
CA ARG A 493 -13.39 -28.37 -17.59
C ARG A 493 -12.04 -28.08 -18.21
N HIS A 494 -10.97 -28.16 -17.42
CA HIS A 494 -9.62 -27.90 -17.89
C HIS A 494 -8.58 -28.66 -17.06
N ALA A 495 -7.47 -29.05 -17.68
CA ALA A 495 -6.28 -29.56 -17.00
C ALA A 495 -5.06 -29.08 -17.77
N SER A 496 -4.13 -28.41 -17.10
CA SER A 496 -2.94 -27.86 -17.74
C SER A 496 -1.77 -28.84 -17.64
N PHE A 497 -1.45 -29.46 -18.78
CA PHE A 497 -0.07 -29.81 -19.14
C PHE A 497 0.28 -29.21 -20.52
N ASP A 498 -0.59 -28.34 -21.05
CA ASP A 498 -0.51 -27.64 -22.34
C ASP A 498 -1.36 -26.35 -22.24
N ASN A 499 -0.80 -25.19 -22.65
CA ASN A 499 -1.29 -23.82 -22.44
C ASN A 499 -2.54 -23.44 -23.27
N SER A 500 -3.35 -24.40 -23.69
CA SER A 500 -4.48 -24.15 -24.58
C SER A 500 -5.78 -23.89 -23.81
N ALA A 501 -6.02 -22.64 -23.38
CA ALA A 501 -7.34 -22.01 -23.11
C ALA A 501 -7.28 -20.78 -22.17
N GLY A 502 -6.11 -20.21 -21.88
CA GLY A 502 -5.98 -19.00 -21.04
C GLY A 502 -5.83 -19.26 -19.55
N PHE A 503 -6.01 -20.51 -19.09
CA PHE A 503 -5.64 -20.87 -17.73
C PHE A 503 -4.12 -21.06 -17.62
N ALA A 504 -3.50 -20.48 -16.60
CA ALA A 504 -2.06 -20.62 -16.35
C ALA A 504 -1.74 -20.69 -14.86
N GLN A 505 -0.56 -21.23 -14.56
CA GLN A 505 0.04 -21.23 -13.24
C GLN A 505 1.48 -20.75 -13.39
N ASP A 506 1.88 -19.77 -12.57
CA ASP A 506 3.25 -19.28 -12.47
C ASP A 506 3.81 -19.59 -11.08
N LEU A 507 4.91 -20.31 -11.07
CA LEU A 507 5.66 -20.71 -9.89
C LEU A 507 7.06 -20.07 -9.86
N SER A 508 7.31 -19.02 -10.66
CA SER A 508 8.60 -18.31 -10.70
C SER A 508 9.04 -17.73 -9.34
N SER A 509 8.09 -17.51 -8.43
CA SER A 509 8.30 -17.00 -7.07
C SER A 509 8.02 -18.03 -5.98
N SER A 510 7.95 -19.32 -6.33
CA SER A 510 7.62 -20.41 -5.39
C SER A 510 8.64 -20.55 -4.26
N THR A 511 9.91 -20.19 -4.50
CA THR A 511 10.97 -20.15 -3.46
C THR A 511 10.74 -19.08 -2.40
N LYS A 512 9.89 -18.09 -2.68
CA LYS A 512 9.44 -17.07 -1.73
C LYS A 512 8.07 -17.40 -1.12
N GLY A 513 7.59 -18.62 -1.30
CA GLY A 513 6.28 -19.05 -0.83
C GLY A 513 5.11 -18.51 -1.65
N ILE A 514 5.33 -18.07 -2.89
CA ILE A 514 4.30 -17.43 -3.72
C ILE A 514 3.97 -18.28 -4.95
N ALA A 515 2.68 -18.58 -5.14
CA ALA A 515 2.16 -19.20 -6.36
C ALA A 515 1.08 -18.32 -7.00
N ARG A 516 1.14 -18.15 -8.32
CA ARG A 516 0.20 -17.32 -9.08
C ARG A 516 -0.64 -18.16 -10.05
N TYR A 517 -1.90 -17.80 -10.18
CA TYR A 517 -2.88 -18.49 -11.03
C TYR A 517 -3.58 -17.49 -11.93
N THR A 518 -3.75 -17.83 -13.20
CA THR A 518 -4.55 -17.08 -14.18
C THR A 518 -5.77 -17.92 -14.53
N LEU A 519 -6.97 -17.39 -14.29
CA LEU A 519 -8.24 -18.11 -14.42
C LEU A 519 -9.23 -17.29 -15.27
N PRO A 520 -9.61 -17.75 -16.48
CA PRO A 520 -10.57 -17.05 -17.32
C PRO A 520 -11.93 -16.87 -16.63
N LEU A 521 -12.37 -15.62 -16.45
CA LEU A 521 -13.62 -15.27 -15.78
C LEU A 521 -14.83 -15.96 -16.43
N GLY A 522 -14.89 -15.91 -17.76
CA GLY A 522 -15.96 -16.55 -18.52
C GLY A 522 -16.05 -18.07 -18.33
N ALA A 523 -14.95 -18.74 -17.97
CA ALA A 523 -14.96 -20.17 -17.69
C ALA A 523 -15.57 -20.50 -16.31
N MET A 524 -15.54 -19.54 -15.38
CA MET A 524 -16.24 -19.57 -14.09
C MET A 524 -17.66 -18.99 -14.19
N GLY A 525 -18.11 -18.59 -15.39
CA GLY A 525 -19.39 -17.92 -15.56
C GLY A 525 -19.45 -16.57 -14.84
N LEU A 526 -18.28 -15.97 -14.58
CA LEU A 526 -18.09 -14.65 -14.01
C LEU A 526 -17.78 -13.66 -15.14
N SER A 527 -18.08 -12.40 -14.89
CA SER A 527 -17.54 -11.24 -15.58
C SER A 527 -16.72 -10.42 -14.60
N ASP A 528 -16.08 -9.36 -15.09
CA ASP A 528 -15.72 -8.23 -14.24
C ASP A 528 -16.92 -7.79 -13.36
N SER A 529 -16.67 -7.28 -12.17
CA SER A 529 -17.71 -6.89 -11.18
C SER A 529 -18.56 -8.02 -10.61
N SER A 530 -18.28 -9.29 -10.95
CA SER A 530 -19.03 -10.41 -10.38
C SER A 530 -18.62 -10.66 -8.93
N SER A 531 -19.61 -10.78 -8.04
CA SER A 531 -19.40 -11.26 -6.68
C SER A 531 -19.45 -12.78 -6.62
N PHE A 532 -18.52 -13.36 -5.88
CA PHE A 532 -18.50 -14.77 -5.57
C PHE A 532 -17.95 -14.98 -4.15
N PHE A 533 -18.28 -16.12 -3.57
CA PHE A 533 -17.67 -16.59 -2.34
C PHE A 533 -16.55 -17.55 -2.69
N PHE A 534 -15.44 -17.49 -1.97
CA PHE A 534 -14.36 -18.44 -2.20
C PHE A 534 -13.68 -18.87 -0.91
N ASP A 535 -12.89 -19.94 -1.02
CA ASP A 535 -11.98 -20.39 0.02
C ASP A 535 -10.74 -20.95 -0.67
N VAL A 536 -9.59 -20.68 -0.07
CA VAL A 536 -8.30 -21.23 -0.50
C VAL A 536 -7.79 -22.13 0.58
N VAL A 537 -7.31 -23.29 0.14
CA VAL A 537 -6.89 -24.37 1.00
C VAL A 537 -5.50 -24.80 0.62
N THR A 538 -4.59 -24.80 1.59
CA THR A 538 -3.22 -25.30 1.44
C THR A 538 -3.09 -26.62 2.20
N THR A 539 -2.29 -27.54 1.65
CA THR A 539 -2.03 -28.85 2.26
C THR A 539 -0.81 -29.50 1.62
N ASN A 540 -0.16 -30.42 2.32
CA ASN A 540 0.98 -31.18 1.81
C ASN A 540 0.70 -32.71 1.78
N ASP A 541 1.51 -33.44 1.03
CA ASP A 541 1.51 -34.91 0.98
C ASP A 541 2.96 -35.36 1.20
N ARG A 542 3.30 -35.75 2.43
CA ARG A 542 4.55 -36.45 2.77
C ARG A 542 4.38 -37.92 2.43
N GLY A 543 4.87 -38.35 1.27
CA GLY A 543 4.72 -39.73 0.80
C GLY A 543 4.91 -40.78 1.91
N GLY A 544 3.93 -41.67 2.10
CA GLY A 544 3.96 -42.69 3.17
C GLY A 544 2.63 -42.99 3.87
N GLY A 545 1.54 -42.29 3.53
CA GLY A 545 0.20 -42.51 4.10
C GLY A 545 -0.10 -41.72 5.39
N PHE A 546 0.78 -40.78 5.75
CA PHE A 546 0.48 -39.68 6.67
C PHE A 546 0.56 -38.40 5.84
N GLU A 547 -0.60 -37.87 5.47
CA GLU A 547 -0.78 -36.64 4.68
C GLU A 547 -1.22 -35.52 5.65
N PRO A 548 -0.32 -34.69 6.20
CA PRO A 548 -0.67 -33.76 7.27
C PRO A 548 -1.37 -32.46 6.80
N GLY A 549 -2.38 -32.03 7.57
CA GLY A 549 -2.88 -30.67 7.70
C GLY A 549 -3.52 -30.03 6.46
N ILE A 550 -4.79 -29.69 6.60
CA ILE A 550 -5.50 -28.81 5.68
C ILE A 550 -5.63 -27.47 6.39
N ASP A 551 -5.14 -26.40 5.77
CA ASP A 551 -5.33 -25.05 6.25
C ASP A 551 -6.28 -24.29 5.31
N HIS A 552 -7.25 -23.60 5.89
CA HIS A 552 -8.33 -22.92 5.18
C HIS A 552 -8.24 -21.42 5.45
N LEU A 553 -8.23 -20.60 4.39
CA LEU A 553 -8.36 -19.15 4.51
C LEU A 553 -9.58 -18.74 5.35
N SER A 554 -10.70 -19.45 5.19
CA SER A 554 -11.95 -19.18 5.91
C SER A 554 -11.99 -19.73 7.35
N ASN A 555 -11.10 -20.65 7.73
CA ASN A 555 -11.07 -21.26 9.06
C ASN A 555 -9.63 -21.67 9.45
N PRO A 556 -8.80 -20.68 9.79
CA PRO A 556 -7.35 -20.87 9.96
C PRO A 556 -6.98 -21.67 11.21
N ASN A 557 -7.88 -21.71 12.21
CA ASN A 557 -7.65 -22.44 13.47
C ASN A 557 -7.84 -23.96 13.36
N GLN A 558 -8.01 -24.52 12.16
CA GLN A 558 -8.30 -25.93 11.96
C GLN A 558 -7.23 -26.63 11.11
N ALA A 559 -6.22 -27.20 11.76
CA ALA A 559 -5.36 -28.22 11.17
C ALA A 559 -5.92 -29.64 11.42
N THR A 560 -5.98 -30.47 10.38
CA THR A 560 -6.30 -31.90 10.52
C THR A 560 -5.02 -32.74 10.53
N PRO A 561 -4.91 -33.80 11.37
CA PRO A 561 -3.67 -34.57 11.46
C PRO A 561 -3.40 -35.44 10.22
N ASN A 562 -4.42 -35.69 9.39
CA ASN A 562 -4.39 -36.54 8.20
C ASN A 562 -5.47 -36.11 7.20
N TYR A 563 -5.22 -36.21 5.90
CA TYR A 563 -6.17 -35.88 4.79
C TYR A 563 -7.47 -36.70 4.75
N ASP A 564 -7.51 -37.87 5.40
CA ASP A 564 -8.72 -38.70 5.56
C ASP A 564 -9.59 -38.23 6.75
N THR A 565 -9.11 -37.25 7.52
CA THR A 565 -9.87 -36.61 8.59
C THR A 565 -10.60 -35.40 8.01
N THR A 566 -11.92 -35.38 8.16
CA THR A 566 -12.74 -34.32 7.57
C THR A 566 -12.32 -32.93 8.07
N SER A 567 -11.80 -32.08 7.18
CA SER A 567 -11.64 -30.64 7.44
C SER A 567 -12.97 -29.91 7.20
N GLN A 568 -13.17 -28.79 7.89
CA GLN A 568 -14.37 -27.98 7.75
C GLN A 568 -13.97 -26.54 7.46
N ALA A 569 -14.33 -26.05 6.27
CA ALA A 569 -14.15 -24.65 5.94
C ALA A 569 -15.02 -23.75 6.83
N GLY A 570 -14.62 -22.50 7.00
CA GLY A 570 -15.39 -21.51 7.73
C GLY A 570 -16.43 -20.85 6.86
N LEU A 571 -16.74 -19.59 7.17
CA LEU A 571 -17.55 -18.77 6.28
C LEU A 571 -16.65 -18.26 5.15
N TYR A 572 -17.00 -18.58 3.91
CA TYR A 572 -16.25 -18.15 2.76
C TYR A 572 -16.23 -16.61 2.72
N PRO A 573 -15.06 -15.96 2.59
CA PRO A 573 -15.01 -14.56 2.23
C PRO A 573 -15.79 -14.33 0.93
N MET A 574 -16.60 -13.28 0.91
CA MET A 574 -17.19 -12.76 -0.32
C MET A 574 -16.16 -11.84 -0.97
N HIS A 575 -15.91 -12.02 -2.26
CA HIS A 575 -15.15 -11.07 -3.07
C HIS A 575 -16.00 -10.62 -4.25
N THR A 576 -15.91 -9.34 -4.56
CA THR A 576 -16.44 -8.77 -5.80
C THR A 576 -15.23 -8.38 -6.64
N LEU A 577 -15.13 -8.93 -7.85
CA LEU A 577 -14.03 -8.61 -8.74
C LEU A 577 -14.09 -7.15 -9.14
N GLU A 578 -12.99 -6.42 -8.99
CA GLU A 578 -12.95 -5.04 -9.44
C GLU A 578 -13.09 -4.94 -10.97
N PRO A 579 -13.79 -3.94 -11.53
CA PRO A 579 -13.85 -3.78 -12.97
C PRO A 579 -12.45 -3.53 -13.55
N PHE A 580 -11.95 -4.40 -14.43
CA PHE A 580 -10.64 -4.16 -15.02
C PHE A 580 -10.63 -2.97 -15.97
N ASN A 581 -9.64 -2.11 -15.75
CA ASN A 581 -9.36 -0.97 -16.60
C ASN A 581 -7.93 -1.11 -17.18
N PRO A 582 -7.77 -1.39 -18.50
CA PRO A 582 -6.47 -1.66 -19.14
C PRO A 582 -5.48 -0.47 -19.22
N GLY A 583 -5.64 0.56 -18.40
CA GLY A 583 -4.71 1.69 -18.29
C GLY A 583 -4.39 1.99 -16.83
N GLY A 584 -3.26 1.48 -16.33
CA GLY A 584 -2.82 1.63 -14.94
C GLY A 584 -2.56 3.07 -14.51
N VAL A 585 -2.88 3.38 -13.25
CA VAL A 585 -1.94 3.34 -12.10
C VAL A 585 -2.75 2.90 -10.87
N ASP A 586 -2.12 2.15 -9.97
CA ASP A 586 -2.67 1.55 -8.75
C ASP A 586 -3.41 2.50 -7.79
N GLY A 587 -4.39 1.93 -7.09
CA GLY A 587 -4.80 2.36 -5.74
C GLY A 587 -5.86 3.46 -5.66
N VAL A 588 -6.36 3.95 -6.78
CA VAL A 588 -7.50 4.87 -6.80
C VAL A 588 -8.57 4.28 -7.70
N ASP A 589 -9.60 3.69 -7.10
CA ASP A 589 -10.83 3.40 -7.81
C ASP A 589 -11.27 4.67 -8.55
N GLY A 590 -11.20 4.65 -9.88
CA GLY A 590 -11.97 5.52 -10.74
C GLY A 590 -11.23 6.37 -11.76
N ILE A 591 -11.74 7.58 -11.97
CA ILE A 591 -11.70 8.34 -13.22
C ILE A 591 -10.41 9.13 -13.40
N PHE A 592 -9.22 8.55 -13.21
CA PHE A 592 -7.96 9.33 -13.24
C PHE A 592 -7.22 9.28 -14.57
N THR A 593 -7.41 8.23 -15.37
CA THR A 593 -6.88 8.22 -16.74
C THR A 593 -7.80 8.96 -17.70
N ILE A 594 -7.25 9.48 -18.79
CA ILE A 594 -8.06 10.12 -19.85
C ILE A 594 -9.14 9.15 -20.33
N GLY A 595 -8.78 7.89 -20.62
CA GLY A 595 -9.71 6.87 -21.08
C GLY A 595 -10.81 6.54 -20.07
N ALA A 596 -10.47 6.43 -18.77
CA ALA A 596 -11.45 6.20 -17.72
C ALA A 596 -12.42 7.38 -17.57
N ARG A 597 -11.91 8.63 -17.61
CA ARG A 597 -12.74 9.84 -17.60
C ARG A 597 -13.68 9.87 -18.79
N GLU A 598 -13.17 9.61 -19.99
CA GLU A 598 -13.96 9.61 -21.21
C GLU A 598 -15.05 8.53 -21.18
N ALA A 599 -14.72 7.32 -20.72
CA ALA A 599 -15.69 6.22 -20.58
C ALA A 599 -16.79 6.54 -19.54
N HIS A 600 -16.42 7.11 -18.40
CA HIS A 600 -17.39 7.56 -17.39
C HIS A 600 -18.28 8.68 -17.92
N ILE A 601 -17.70 9.63 -18.65
CA ILE A 601 -18.44 10.70 -19.32
C ILE A 601 -19.41 10.13 -20.38
N ASP A 602 -18.99 9.13 -21.15
CA ASP A 602 -19.85 8.47 -22.14
C ASP A 602 -21.01 7.74 -21.46
N ALA A 603 -20.76 7.02 -20.36
CA ALA A 603 -21.80 6.35 -19.58
C ALA A 603 -22.82 7.34 -19.00
N LEU A 604 -22.35 8.47 -18.46
CA LEU A 604 -23.20 9.56 -17.99
C LEU A 604 -24.00 10.17 -19.15
N HIS A 605 -23.34 10.50 -20.27
CA HIS A 605 -23.99 11.05 -21.45
C HIS A 605 -25.14 10.15 -21.92
N ASP A 606 -24.87 8.86 -22.13
CA ASP A 606 -25.84 7.90 -22.67
C ASP A 606 -27.04 7.68 -21.72
N THR A 607 -26.78 7.73 -20.41
CA THR A 607 -27.83 7.64 -19.38
C THR A 607 -28.74 8.87 -19.38
N LEU A 608 -28.16 10.05 -19.62
CA LEU A 608 -28.83 11.35 -19.48
C LEU A 608 -29.52 11.83 -20.76
N GLU A 609 -28.95 11.54 -21.94
CA GLU A 609 -29.42 12.02 -23.25
C GLU A 609 -30.94 11.85 -23.47
N PRO A 610 -31.59 10.72 -23.10
CA PRO A 610 -33.03 10.54 -23.30
C PRO A 610 -33.92 11.50 -22.49
N TYR A 611 -33.37 12.08 -21.43
CA TYR A 611 -34.09 12.91 -20.46
C TYR A 611 -33.63 14.37 -20.46
N ALA A 612 -32.54 14.70 -21.16
CA ALA A 612 -32.03 16.05 -21.29
C ALA A 612 -33.03 16.93 -22.07
N PHE A 613 -33.89 17.63 -21.32
CA PHE A 613 -34.88 18.53 -21.89
C PHE A 613 -34.34 19.95 -21.94
N THR A 614 -34.04 20.37 -23.16
CA THR A 614 -33.36 21.63 -23.42
C THR A 614 -34.15 22.33 -24.53
N GLY A 615 -35.42 22.59 -24.23
CA GLY A 615 -36.26 23.52 -24.97
C GLY A 615 -36.16 24.91 -24.33
N SER A 616 -36.39 25.96 -25.13
CA SER A 616 -36.57 27.30 -24.56
C SER A 616 -37.80 27.29 -23.65
N TYR A 617 -37.59 27.33 -22.33
CA TYR A 617 -38.65 27.71 -21.41
C TYR A 617 -39.25 29.04 -21.88
N ALA A 618 -40.57 29.09 -22.00
CA ALA A 618 -41.28 30.19 -22.64
C ALA A 618 -41.04 31.51 -21.88
N GLY A 619 -40.00 32.26 -22.28
CA GLY A 619 -39.58 33.41 -21.46
C GLY A 619 -38.46 34.30 -21.98
N GLY A 620 -38.01 34.19 -23.24
CA GLY A 620 -37.38 35.29 -24.02
C GLY A 620 -36.26 36.15 -23.40
N ASN A 621 -35.57 35.72 -22.34
CA ASN A 621 -34.41 36.44 -21.78
C ASN A 621 -33.16 35.55 -21.89
N ALA A 622 -32.02 36.15 -22.20
CA ALA A 622 -30.85 35.49 -22.79
C ALA A 622 -29.92 34.74 -21.81
N ASP A 623 -30.24 34.61 -20.53
CA ASP A 623 -29.24 34.19 -19.54
C ASP A 623 -29.24 32.66 -19.29
N TYR A 624 -29.00 31.89 -20.38
CA TYR A 624 -28.52 30.48 -20.43
C TYR A 624 -29.54 29.32 -20.51
N GLY A 625 -30.65 29.47 -21.24
CA GLY A 625 -31.43 28.30 -21.67
C GLY A 625 -30.68 27.50 -22.74
N TYR A 626 -30.19 26.31 -22.41
CA TYR A 626 -29.50 25.41 -23.34
C TYR A 626 -30.45 24.60 -24.22
N THR A 627 -29.98 24.22 -25.40
CA THR A 627 -30.65 23.32 -26.36
C THR A 627 -30.14 21.88 -26.25
N THR A 628 -30.85 20.89 -26.80
CA THR A 628 -30.38 19.47 -26.75
C THR A 628 -29.08 19.31 -27.52
N GLN A 629 -28.91 20.18 -28.52
CA GLN A 629 -27.65 20.32 -29.22
C GLN A 629 -26.56 20.87 -28.29
N ASP A 630 -26.83 21.88 -27.46
CA ASP A 630 -25.84 22.41 -26.51
C ASP A 630 -25.42 21.36 -25.46
N PHE A 631 -26.37 20.55 -24.96
CA PHE A 631 -26.06 19.40 -24.09
C PHE A 631 -25.06 18.46 -24.78
N SER A 632 -25.40 17.98 -26.00
CA SER A 632 -24.56 17.04 -26.76
C SER A 632 -23.20 17.66 -27.12
N ASP A 633 -23.19 18.90 -27.60
CA ASP A 633 -21.98 19.61 -28.02
C ASP A 633 -21.04 19.86 -26.83
N SER A 634 -21.56 20.00 -25.62
CA SER A 634 -20.76 20.32 -24.44
C SER A 634 -19.82 19.21 -23.96
N PHE A 635 -19.92 18.01 -24.52
CA PHE A 635 -19.02 16.90 -24.25
C PHE A 635 -17.80 16.90 -25.19
N ASP A 636 -18.01 17.13 -26.48
CA ASP A 636 -16.99 16.87 -27.52
C ASP A 636 -16.51 18.13 -28.28
N THR A 637 -17.06 19.32 -28.02
CA THR A 637 -16.68 20.54 -28.76
C THR A 637 -15.24 20.98 -28.45
N PRO A 638 -14.41 21.29 -29.46
CA PRO A 638 -13.02 21.73 -29.25
C PRO A 638 -12.91 23.18 -28.76
N ALA A 639 -11.74 23.51 -28.19
CA ALA A 639 -11.31 24.80 -27.59
C ALA A 639 -11.64 26.12 -28.32
N SER A 640 -12.01 26.05 -29.59
CA SER A 640 -12.09 27.21 -30.49
C SER A 640 -13.49 27.81 -30.62
N TYR A 641 -14.45 27.41 -29.78
CA TYR A 641 -15.82 27.96 -29.88
C TYR A 641 -15.87 29.40 -29.38
N SER A 642 -15.48 30.34 -30.24
CA SER A 642 -15.57 31.79 -30.01
C SER A 642 -17.01 32.26 -30.23
N GLY A 643 -17.89 31.96 -29.28
CA GLY A 643 -19.33 32.12 -29.44
C GLY A 643 -20.07 32.76 -28.28
N GLY A 644 -19.42 33.58 -27.44
CA GLY A 644 -20.09 34.23 -26.29
C GLY A 644 -20.70 33.26 -25.27
N SER A 645 -20.32 31.98 -25.35
CA SER A 645 -20.74 30.91 -24.46
C SER A 645 -19.81 30.87 -23.24
N PRO A 646 -20.33 30.65 -22.01
CA PRO A 646 -19.51 30.55 -20.80
C PRO A 646 -18.70 29.25 -20.72
N TRP A 647 -18.90 28.31 -21.66
CA TRP A 647 -18.12 27.08 -21.77
C TRP A 647 -17.27 27.13 -23.06
N ALA A 648 -15.95 27.29 -22.90
CA ALA A 648 -15.03 27.45 -24.03
C ALA A 648 -14.55 26.10 -24.61
N TRP A 649 -14.70 25.03 -23.82
CA TRP A 649 -14.31 23.66 -24.15
C TRP A 649 -15.43 22.66 -23.85
N GLY A 650 -15.54 21.63 -24.68
CA GLY A 650 -16.22 20.40 -24.32
C GLY A 650 -15.46 19.66 -23.21
N VAL A 651 -16.16 18.87 -22.40
CA VAL A 651 -15.58 18.18 -21.22
C VAL A 651 -14.40 17.28 -21.62
N LYS A 652 -14.55 16.42 -22.65
CA LYS A 652 -13.48 15.48 -23.04
C LYS A 652 -12.27 16.18 -23.67
N PRO A 653 -12.43 17.09 -24.66
CA PRO A 653 -11.29 17.83 -25.21
C PRO A 653 -10.55 18.65 -24.15
N TYR A 654 -11.26 19.19 -23.14
CA TYR A 654 -10.61 19.87 -22.03
C TYR A 654 -9.72 18.91 -21.23
N ILE A 655 -10.28 17.76 -20.81
CA ILE A 655 -9.55 16.74 -20.04
C ILE A 655 -8.32 16.28 -20.79
N GLU A 656 -8.44 15.96 -22.08
CA GLU A 656 -7.32 15.53 -22.91
C GLU A 656 -6.23 16.62 -22.96
N ALA A 657 -6.60 17.86 -23.29
CA ALA A 657 -5.65 18.95 -23.42
C ALA A 657 -4.95 19.28 -22.09
N ARG A 658 -5.74 19.35 -21.01
CA ARG A 658 -5.24 19.68 -19.66
C ARG A 658 -4.31 18.61 -19.13
N THR A 659 -4.72 17.34 -19.23
CA THR A 659 -3.92 16.21 -18.76
C THR A 659 -2.61 16.10 -19.53
N ASN A 660 -2.65 16.23 -20.86
CA ASN A 660 -1.45 16.19 -21.69
C ASN A 660 -0.52 17.38 -21.43
N TYR A 661 -1.08 18.57 -21.22
CA TYR A 661 -0.29 19.74 -20.84
C TYR A 661 0.43 19.51 -19.52
N LEU A 662 -0.27 19.04 -18.48
CA LEU A 662 0.31 18.78 -17.18
C LEU A 662 1.37 17.66 -17.23
N ARG A 663 1.10 16.54 -17.90
CA ARG A 663 2.11 15.47 -18.12
C ARG A 663 3.42 15.99 -18.71
N ALA A 664 3.34 16.98 -19.61
CA ALA A 664 4.50 17.52 -20.29
C ALA A 664 5.20 18.66 -19.52
N ASN A 665 4.54 19.29 -18.54
CA ASN A 665 5.00 20.55 -17.96
C ASN A 665 5.03 20.57 -16.43
N VAL A 666 4.51 19.55 -15.75
CA VAL A 666 4.73 19.40 -14.31
C VAL A 666 6.20 19.00 -14.10
N PRO A 667 6.96 19.72 -13.26
CA PRO A 667 8.37 19.39 -13.00
C PRO A 667 8.53 17.93 -12.59
N ALA A 668 9.49 17.23 -13.20
CA ALA A 668 9.94 15.93 -12.70
C ALA A 668 10.61 16.14 -11.32
N PRO A 669 10.60 15.14 -10.42
CA PRO A 669 11.43 15.19 -9.23
C PRO A 669 12.86 15.55 -9.62
N ALA A 670 13.53 16.39 -8.84
CA ALA A 670 14.97 16.55 -8.99
C ALA A 670 15.62 15.16 -8.89
N ALA A 671 16.61 14.87 -9.75
CA ALA A 671 17.37 13.63 -9.64
C ALA A 671 18.25 13.72 -8.38
N LEU A 672 17.73 13.21 -7.28
CA LEU A 672 18.42 13.13 -6.00
C LEU A 672 19.12 11.77 -5.90
N PRO A 673 20.27 11.69 -5.20
CA PRO A 673 20.87 10.41 -4.87
C PRO A 673 19.86 9.57 -4.08
N VAL A 674 19.85 8.25 -4.30
CA VAL A 674 18.96 7.33 -3.58
C VAL A 674 19.51 7.03 -2.19
N LEU A 675 19.64 8.07 -1.37
CA LEU A 675 19.92 7.95 0.05
C LEU A 675 18.62 7.64 0.78
N ARG A 676 18.71 6.79 1.78
CA ARG A 676 17.59 6.33 2.59
C ARG A 676 17.94 6.46 4.06
N ILE A 677 17.04 7.00 4.86
CA ILE A 677 17.08 6.80 6.31
C ILE A 677 16.69 5.34 6.52
N ASN A 678 17.63 4.55 7.02
CA ASN A 678 17.56 3.09 7.01
C ASN A 678 17.18 2.51 8.37
N GLU A 679 17.62 3.12 9.46
CA GLU A 679 17.36 2.66 10.83
C GLU A 679 17.39 3.87 11.79
N ILE A 680 16.49 3.88 12.77
CA ILE A 680 16.38 4.93 13.80
C ILE A 680 16.27 4.27 15.16
N LEU A 681 17.18 4.59 16.07
CA LEU A 681 17.11 4.22 17.49
C LEU A 681 16.91 5.49 18.32
N ALA A 682 15.69 5.71 18.82
CA ALA A 682 15.29 6.96 19.49
C ALA A 682 15.38 6.90 21.04
N SER A 683 15.85 5.79 21.59
CA SER A 683 16.12 5.62 23.02
C SER A 683 17.12 4.49 23.21
N ASN A 684 18.41 4.82 23.28
CA ASN A 684 19.48 3.85 23.47
C ASN A 684 19.90 3.77 24.94
N ASP A 685 19.62 2.66 25.60
CA ASP A 685 20.00 2.41 27.01
C ASP A 685 21.21 1.46 27.09
N THR A 686 21.32 0.48 26.18
CA THR A 686 22.31 -0.60 26.31
C THR A 686 22.94 -1.12 25.01
N ILE A 687 22.47 -0.71 23.83
CA ILE A 687 22.86 -1.34 22.56
C ILE A 687 24.25 -0.91 22.09
N ILE A 688 24.44 0.38 21.81
CA ILE A 688 25.68 0.89 21.20
C ILE A 688 26.14 2.15 21.93
N MET A 689 27.43 2.24 22.25
CA MET A 689 28.02 3.47 22.79
C MET A 689 28.62 4.30 21.65
N ASP A 690 28.53 5.61 21.80
CA ASP A 690 29.28 6.56 20.98
C ASP A 690 30.77 6.59 21.38
N GLU A 691 31.54 7.48 20.76
CA GLU A 691 32.96 7.68 21.06
C GLU A 691 33.24 8.30 22.45
N ALA A 692 32.25 8.95 23.08
CA ALA A 692 32.34 9.49 24.43
C ALA A 692 32.09 8.41 25.51
N GLY A 693 31.47 7.29 25.12
CA GLY A 693 31.12 6.16 25.97
C GLY A 693 29.70 6.26 26.54
N ASP A 694 28.85 7.07 25.92
CA ASP A 694 27.45 7.30 26.26
C ASP A 694 26.53 6.54 25.28
N PHE A 695 25.36 6.11 25.75
CA PHE A 695 24.36 5.41 24.93
C PHE A 695 23.40 6.46 24.38
N GLU A 696 23.67 6.90 23.16
CA GLU A 696 22.93 8.00 22.51
C GLU A 696 22.04 7.51 21.37
N ASP A 697 21.02 8.30 21.06
CA ASP A 697 20.09 8.02 19.97
C ASP A 697 20.84 8.12 18.63
N PHE A 698 20.44 7.35 17.62
CA PHE A 698 21.08 7.41 16.31
C PHE A 698 20.12 7.33 15.14
N ILE A 699 20.59 7.88 14.02
CA ILE A 699 19.99 7.80 12.70
C ILE A 699 21.01 7.14 11.77
N GLU A 700 20.61 6.09 11.08
CA GLU A 700 21.41 5.44 10.05
C GLU A 700 20.96 5.85 8.64
N ILE A 701 21.93 6.19 7.79
CA ILE A 701 21.71 6.48 6.37
C ILE A 701 22.30 5.37 5.51
N TYR A 702 21.50 4.82 4.60
CA TYR A 702 21.88 3.84 3.60
C TYR A 702 21.96 4.47 2.21
N ASN A 703 22.97 4.08 1.43
CA ASN A 703 23.08 4.46 0.03
C ASN A 703 22.59 3.34 -0.89
N ALA A 704 21.37 3.49 -1.40
CA ALA A 704 20.75 2.54 -2.34
C ALA A 704 21.14 2.80 -3.81
N ASP A 705 22.03 3.76 -4.07
CA ASP A 705 22.55 4.05 -5.42
C ASP A 705 23.73 3.14 -5.79
N ASP A 706 24.03 3.00 -7.08
CA ASP A 706 25.16 2.20 -7.58
C ASP A 706 26.49 2.98 -7.62
N VAL A 707 26.48 4.23 -7.14
CA VAL A 707 27.62 5.15 -7.03
C VAL A 707 27.83 5.70 -5.62
N THR A 708 29.08 6.08 -5.30
CA THR A 708 29.39 6.77 -4.06
C THR A 708 28.76 8.16 -4.03
N VAL A 709 28.05 8.49 -2.96
CA VAL A 709 27.40 9.79 -2.74
C VAL A 709 28.24 10.65 -1.78
N ASP A 710 28.39 11.92 -2.11
CA ASP A 710 29.01 12.93 -1.23
C ASP A 710 27.92 13.63 -0.42
N LEU A 711 27.95 13.46 0.91
CA LEU A 711 26.99 14.02 1.85
C LEU A 711 27.37 15.43 2.31
N SER A 712 28.54 15.95 1.92
CA SER A 712 29.04 17.25 2.37
C SER A 712 28.02 18.37 2.18
N GLY A 713 27.60 19.03 3.27
CA GLY A 713 26.65 20.13 3.21
C GLY A 713 25.18 19.72 3.02
N MET A 714 24.87 18.43 3.00
CA MET A 714 23.51 17.93 3.25
C MET A 714 23.14 18.14 4.73
N HIS A 715 21.86 18.02 5.06
CA HIS A 715 21.36 18.29 6.40
C HIS A 715 20.51 17.14 6.93
N LEU A 716 20.56 16.93 8.25
CA LEU A 716 19.60 16.15 9.02
C LEU A 716 18.82 17.08 9.96
N SER A 717 17.58 16.71 10.23
CA SER A 717 16.69 17.42 11.16
C SER A 717 15.71 16.45 11.80
N ASP A 718 15.39 16.64 13.08
CA ASP A 718 14.22 16.05 13.77
C ASP A 718 12.93 16.89 13.59
N ASP A 719 13.06 18.04 12.94
CA ASP A 719 11.96 18.95 12.62
C ASP A 719 11.81 19.07 11.09
N PRO A 720 10.75 18.50 10.49
CA PRO A 720 10.50 18.63 9.06
C PRO A 720 10.25 20.07 8.61
N PHE A 721 10.07 21.00 9.55
CA PHE A 721 9.85 22.42 9.33
C PHE A 721 11.09 23.29 9.51
N ASP A 722 12.18 22.69 10.02
CA ASP A 722 13.54 23.22 9.92
C ASP A 722 14.46 22.18 9.24
N PRO A 723 14.26 21.87 7.95
CA PRO A 723 14.97 20.77 7.27
C PRO A 723 16.49 21.00 7.15
N LEU A 724 17.02 22.13 7.64
CA LEU A 724 18.42 22.54 7.55
C LEU A 724 19.10 22.69 8.92
N GLN A 725 18.62 21.99 9.95
CA GLN A 725 19.15 22.06 11.32
C GLN A 725 20.63 21.67 11.45
N TRP A 726 20.97 20.40 11.26
CA TRP A 726 22.33 19.89 11.39
C TRP A 726 22.92 19.62 10.02
N VAL A 727 24.21 19.92 9.82
CA VAL A 727 24.87 19.81 8.52
C VAL A 727 25.95 18.73 8.55
N PHE A 728 25.93 17.84 7.55
CA PHE A 728 26.99 16.85 7.37
C PHE A 728 28.35 17.54 7.13
N PRO A 729 29.43 17.10 7.81
CA PRO A 729 30.77 17.66 7.66
C PRO A 729 31.30 17.58 6.23
N GLU A 730 32.17 18.54 5.86
CA GLU A 730 32.91 18.47 4.61
C GLU A 730 33.74 17.18 4.50
N GLY A 731 33.62 16.49 3.37
CA GLY A 731 34.33 15.25 3.05
C GLY A 731 33.61 13.97 3.47
N THR A 732 32.36 14.05 3.94
CA THR A 732 31.55 12.88 4.29
C THR A 732 31.06 12.20 3.01
N THR A 733 31.43 10.95 2.77
CA THR A 733 31.04 10.19 1.57
C THR A 733 30.52 8.80 1.95
N LEU A 734 29.52 8.31 1.23
CA LEU A 734 28.91 7.00 1.45
C LEU A 734 28.97 6.14 0.17
N ALA A 735 29.57 4.95 0.25
CA ALA A 735 29.72 4.05 -0.90
C ALA A 735 28.39 3.33 -1.25
N PRO A 736 28.24 2.76 -2.47
CA PRO A 736 27.07 1.94 -2.81
C PRO A 736 26.84 0.82 -1.79
N GLY A 737 25.61 0.66 -1.32
CA GLY A 737 25.25 -0.39 -0.35
C GLY A 737 25.86 -0.20 1.05
N ALA A 738 26.42 0.98 1.36
CA ALA A 738 27.03 1.25 2.66
C ALA A 738 26.09 2.06 3.58
N TYR A 739 26.33 1.95 4.88
CA TYR A 739 25.56 2.57 5.96
C TYR A 739 26.41 3.64 6.70
N LEU A 740 25.77 4.66 7.24
CA LEU A 740 26.39 5.74 8.01
C LEU A 740 25.54 6.10 9.23
N ILE A 741 26.12 6.00 10.43
CA ILE A 741 25.49 6.36 11.69
C ILE A 741 25.74 7.85 11.98
N VAL A 742 24.69 8.56 12.41
CA VAL A 742 24.72 9.91 12.98
C VAL A 742 24.09 9.87 14.36
N TRP A 743 24.83 10.30 15.38
CA TRP A 743 24.35 10.41 16.75
C TRP A 743 23.44 11.63 16.88
N ALA A 744 22.22 11.44 17.40
CA ALA A 744 21.25 12.50 17.64
C ALA A 744 21.18 12.77 19.15
N ASP A 745 22.16 13.49 19.68
CA ASP A 745 22.44 13.61 21.11
C ASP A 745 22.35 15.04 21.68
N ASP A 746 22.22 16.07 20.83
CA ASP A 746 22.37 17.50 21.19
C ASP A 746 23.78 17.83 21.73
N GLU A 747 24.79 17.04 21.37
CA GLU A 747 26.18 17.17 21.81
C GLU A 747 27.17 17.27 20.63
N PRO A 748 27.04 18.28 19.74
CA PRO A 748 27.89 18.43 18.55
C PRO A 748 29.38 18.71 18.86
N GLY A 749 29.76 18.76 20.14
CA GLY A 749 31.13 18.87 20.61
C GLY A 749 31.90 17.54 20.64
N ASP A 750 31.20 16.42 20.58
CA ASP A 750 31.76 15.10 20.88
C ASP A 750 32.29 14.39 19.62
N GLY A 751 31.79 14.79 18.44
CA GLY A 751 32.36 14.38 17.17
C GLY A 751 31.72 15.04 15.96
N PRO A 752 32.27 14.77 14.75
CA PRO A 752 31.75 15.34 13.51
C PRO A 752 30.40 14.75 13.07
N LEU A 753 30.00 13.60 13.61
CA LEU A 753 28.71 12.94 13.31
C LEU A 753 27.75 12.98 14.50
N HIS A 754 27.87 14.01 15.36
CA HIS A 754 26.97 14.28 16.48
C HIS A 754 26.10 15.48 16.14
N ALA A 755 24.78 15.25 16.11
CA ALA A 755 23.78 16.23 15.72
C ALA A 755 23.51 17.22 16.86
N ASN A 756 23.05 18.42 16.50
CA ASN A 756 22.69 19.45 17.49
C ASN A 756 21.21 19.38 17.91
N PHE A 757 20.65 18.17 17.88
CA PHE A 757 19.28 17.83 18.26
C PHE A 757 19.26 16.39 18.78
N LYS A 758 18.17 16.01 19.47
CA LYS A 758 18.00 14.71 20.10
C LYS A 758 16.63 14.12 19.80
N LEU A 759 16.56 12.80 19.63
CA LEU A 759 15.34 12.14 19.22
C LEU A 759 14.31 11.98 20.34
N SER A 760 13.03 11.94 19.97
CA SER A 760 11.90 11.66 20.85
C SER A 760 11.56 10.17 20.84
N ALA A 761 11.68 9.50 22.00
CA ALA A 761 11.20 8.13 22.19
C ALA A 761 9.68 7.95 21.97
N GLY A 762 8.91 9.05 21.96
CA GLY A 762 7.47 9.04 21.69
C GLY A 762 7.10 8.98 20.20
N GLY A 763 8.09 8.98 19.30
CA GLY A 763 7.92 9.07 17.86
C GLY A 763 8.00 10.52 17.38
N GLU A 764 8.68 10.75 16.27
CA GLU A 764 8.72 12.03 15.53
C GLU A 764 9.15 11.79 14.07
N SER A 765 9.62 12.84 13.37
CA SER A 765 10.09 12.72 11.99
C SER A 765 11.56 13.10 11.84
N VAL A 766 12.32 12.27 11.13
CA VAL A 766 13.69 12.58 10.70
C VAL A 766 13.67 12.95 9.23
N VAL A 767 14.35 14.05 8.86
CA VAL A 767 14.44 14.56 7.50
C VAL A 767 15.89 14.64 7.05
N LEU A 768 16.16 14.04 5.89
CA LEU A 768 17.41 14.19 5.14
C LEU A 768 17.17 15.15 3.97
N SER A 769 17.94 16.24 3.90
CA SER A 769 17.74 17.28 2.87
C SER A 769 19.06 17.83 2.32
N HIS A 770 19.00 18.56 1.20
CA HIS A 770 20.11 19.38 0.74
C HIS A 770 19.71 20.83 0.52
N ARG A 771 20.66 21.74 0.75
CA ARG A 771 20.44 23.19 0.54
C ARG A 771 20.38 23.51 -0.96
N ALA A 772 19.36 24.28 -1.37
CA ALA A 772 19.23 24.85 -2.71
C ALA A 772 19.50 26.37 -2.70
N ASP A 773 19.55 26.99 -3.89
CA ASP A 773 19.74 28.44 -4.04
C ASP A 773 18.64 29.25 -3.32
N GLU A 774 17.43 28.68 -3.20
CA GLU A 774 16.31 29.17 -2.41
C GLU A 774 15.72 27.96 -1.65
N GLY A 775 15.94 27.84 -0.35
CA GLY A 775 15.34 26.79 0.49
C GLY A 775 16.11 25.48 0.60
N SER A 776 15.37 24.38 0.75
CA SER A 776 15.88 23.02 0.96
C SER A 776 15.14 22.03 0.08
N VAL A 777 15.84 21.03 -0.42
CA VAL A 777 15.23 19.96 -1.20
C VAL A 777 15.31 18.68 -0.40
N LEU A 778 14.15 18.04 -0.21
CA LEU A 778 13.99 16.79 0.54
C LEU A 778 14.60 15.62 -0.22
N ILE A 779 15.46 14.83 0.43
CA ILE A 779 16.05 13.60 -0.12
C ILE A 779 15.31 12.37 0.39
N ASP A 780 15.14 12.26 1.70
CA ASP A 780 14.32 11.22 2.35
C ASP A 780 13.75 11.73 3.67
N SER A 781 12.66 11.14 4.14
CA SER A 781 12.07 11.45 5.43
C SER A 781 11.39 10.22 6.01
N VAL A 782 11.49 10.05 7.32
CA VAL A 782 10.87 8.93 8.04
C VAL A 782 10.14 9.48 9.25
N SER A 783 8.86 9.12 9.40
CA SER A 783 8.14 9.29 10.66
C SER A 783 8.10 7.94 11.36
N TYR A 784 8.68 7.85 12.56
CA TYR A 784 8.73 6.62 13.33
C TYR A 784 7.74 6.66 14.52
N PRO A 785 7.16 5.51 14.92
CA PRO A 785 6.23 5.45 16.04
C PRO A 785 6.98 5.63 17.38
N GLY A 786 6.26 5.65 18.50
CA GLY A 786 6.92 5.54 19.79
C GLY A 786 7.64 4.20 19.94
N LEU A 787 8.92 4.24 20.32
CA LEU A 787 9.80 3.07 20.47
C LEU A 787 10.07 2.81 21.96
N LEU A 788 10.18 1.55 22.35
CA LEU A 788 10.72 1.22 23.67
C LEU A 788 12.24 1.46 23.67
N PRO A 789 12.87 1.58 24.86
CA PRO A 789 14.32 1.61 24.94
C PRO A 789 14.93 0.38 24.26
N ASP A 790 15.99 0.61 23.50
CA ASP A 790 16.76 -0.39 22.74
C ASP A 790 15.99 -1.04 21.56
N GLU A 791 14.86 -0.46 21.13
CA GLU A 791 14.17 -0.83 19.88
C GLU A 791 14.50 0.17 18.76
N SER A 792 14.80 -0.34 17.57
CA SER A 792 14.98 0.51 16.38
C SER A 792 13.81 0.38 15.40
N TYR A 793 13.64 1.40 14.58
CA TYR A 793 12.68 1.42 13.47
C TYR A 793 13.45 1.51 12.16
N GLY A 794 13.38 0.49 11.32
CA GLY A 794 14.24 0.38 10.14
C GLY A 794 13.54 -0.16 8.91
N ARG A 795 14.14 0.05 7.73
CA ARG A 795 13.64 -0.43 6.44
C ARG A 795 14.00 -1.89 6.24
N PHE A 796 13.04 -2.73 5.86
CA PHE A 796 13.34 -4.10 5.43
C PHE A 796 12.61 -4.49 4.13
N PRO A 797 13.33 -4.95 3.09
CA PRO A 797 14.79 -4.91 2.93
C PRO A 797 15.38 -3.48 2.97
N ASP A 798 16.71 -3.36 3.14
CA ASP A 798 17.35 -2.04 3.24
C ASP A 798 17.04 -1.14 2.05
N GLY A 799 16.72 0.12 2.35
CA GLY A 799 16.38 1.13 1.35
C GLY A 799 15.02 0.98 0.65
N GLU A 800 14.25 -0.08 0.94
CA GLU A 800 12.87 -0.28 0.45
C GLU A 800 11.85 0.53 1.26
N GLU A 801 10.61 0.63 0.77
CA GLU A 801 9.55 1.46 1.37
C GLU A 801 8.96 0.90 2.68
N SER A 802 9.14 -0.40 2.96
CA SER A 802 8.63 -1.07 4.15
C SER A 802 9.50 -0.83 5.37
N PHE A 803 8.87 -0.58 6.52
CA PHE A 803 9.52 -0.43 7.81
C PHE A 803 8.96 -1.42 8.83
N ASP A 804 9.83 -1.90 9.71
CA ASP A 804 9.50 -2.71 10.87
C ASP A 804 10.20 -2.19 12.14
N VAL A 805 9.75 -2.68 13.29
CA VAL A 805 10.40 -2.45 14.59
C VAL A 805 11.32 -3.64 14.89
N PHE A 806 12.60 -3.37 15.12
CA PHE A 806 13.63 -4.37 15.43
C PHE A 806 14.00 -4.33 16.91
N CYS A 807 14.17 -5.52 17.49
CA CYS A 807 14.69 -5.69 18.85
C CYS A 807 16.18 -6.05 18.86
N ALA A 808 16.73 -6.55 17.75
CA ALA A 808 18.17 -6.49 17.50
C ALA A 808 18.47 -5.34 16.54
N VAL A 809 18.95 -4.24 17.10
CA VAL A 809 19.38 -3.06 16.35
C VAL A 809 20.65 -3.41 15.54
N THR A 810 20.72 -2.97 14.28
CA THR A 810 21.78 -3.37 13.33
C THR A 810 22.68 -2.21 12.88
N PRO A 811 23.33 -1.47 13.80
CA PRO A 811 24.10 -0.29 13.46
C PRO A 811 25.29 -0.62 12.53
N GLY A 812 25.23 -0.11 11.30
CA GLY A 812 26.24 -0.29 10.26
C GLY A 812 26.06 -1.55 9.40
N PHE A 813 24.94 -2.27 9.53
CA PHE A 813 24.66 -3.54 8.87
C PHE A 813 23.24 -3.56 8.28
N ALA A 814 22.96 -4.58 7.47
CA ALA A 814 21.64 -4.78 6.89
C ALA A 814 20.60 -5.15 7.96
N ASN A 815 19.40 -4.57 7.88
CA ASN A 815 18.28 -4.95 8.75
C ASN A 815 17.84 -6.40 8.46
N ASP A 816 17.53 -7.19 9.50
CA ASP A 816 17.15 -8.61 9.39
C ASP A 816 15.77 -8.88 10.03
N PRO A 817 14.81 -9.48 9.31
CA PRO A 817 13.47 -9.75 9.83
C PRO A 817 13.43 -10.86 10.88
N ARG A 818 14.55 -11.58 11.09
CA ARG A 818 14.71 -12.60 12.14
C ARG A 818 14.98 -11.99 13.53
N ASP A 819 15.14 -10.66 13.58
CA ASP A 819 15.45 -9.87 14.78
C ASP A 819 14.27 -8.94 15.18
N ASP A 820 13.05 -9.29 14.74
CA ASP A 820 11.83 -8.61 15.16
C ASP A 820 11.55 -8.83 16.66
N CYS A 821 10.80 -7.93 17.28
CA CYS A 821 10.47 -8.01 18.70
C CYS A 821 9.55 -9.19 19.11
N PHE A 822 9.30 -10.14 18.19
CA PHE A 822 8.37 -11.25 18.37
C PHE A 822 9.00 -12.63 18.14
N THR A 823 10.30 -12.70 17.85
CA THR A 823 11.08 -13.94 17.67
C THR A 823 12.28 -13.99 18.64
N GLU A 824 12.59 -15.16 19.21
CA GLU A 824 13.68 -15.33 20.20
C GLU A 824 15.05 -15.49 19.49
N PRO A 825 16.16 -14.90 20.00
CA PRO A 825 17.42 -14.80 19.25
C PRO A 825 18.36 -16.00 19.44
N ASP A 826 19.20 -16.30 18.46
CA ASP A 826 20.49 -17.01 18.67
C ASP A 826 21.54 -16.63 17.60
N PRO A 827 22.69 -16.02 17.96
CA PRO A 827 23.81 -15.80 17.04
C PRO A 827 24.98 -16.75 17.33
N THR A 828 25.21 -17.75 16.48
CA THR A 828 26.43 -18.59 16.51
C THR A 828 27.36 -18.34 15.30
N PRO A 829 28.71 -18.34 15.49
CA PRO A 829 29.69 -18.11 14.41
C PRO A 829 29.56 -19.14 13.27
N ALA A 830 29.81 -18.75 12.02
CA ALA A 830 29.64 -19.61 10.83
C ALA A 830 30.78 -20.64 10.64
N ILE A 831 30.98 -21.51 11.64
CA ILE A 831 31.88 -22.66 11.59
C ILE A 831 31.06 -23.92 11.32
N PHE A 832 31.48 -24.70 10.34
CA PHE A 832 30.75 -25.88 9.89
C PHE A 832 31.54 -27.17 10.13
N VAL A 833 30.84 -28.24 10.51
CA VAL A 833 31.30 -29.62 10.38
C VAL A 833 31.27 -29.98 8.89
N ASN A 834 32.45 -30.00 8.27
CA ASN A 834 32.63 -29.95 6.82
C ASN A 834 32.84 -31.32 6.17
N GLU A 835 33.62 -32.22 6.77
CA GLU A 835 33.90 -33.55 6.21
C GLU A 835 34.06 -34.56 7.34
N TRP A 836 33.60 -35.79 7.19
CA TRP A 836 33.87 -36.87 8.16
C TRP A 836 34.07 -38.21 7.47
N LEU A 837 34.99 -39.01 8.03
CA LEU A 837 35.28 -40.37 7.61
C LEU A 837 35.17 -41.29 8.83
N ALA A 838 34.11 -42.08 8.92
CA ALA A 838 33.85 -42.98 10.06
C ALA A 838 34.24 -44.45 9.84
N SER A 839 34.92 -44.74 8.73
CA SER A 839 35.49 -46.06 8.45
C SER A 839 36.69 -45.93 7.51
N ASN A 840 37.90 -45.97 8.05
CA ASN A 840 39.14 -45.88 7.27
C ASN A 840 39.94 -47.22 7.31
N ASP A 841 40.36 -47.75 6.16
CA ASP A 841 41.23 -48.96 6.02
C ASP A 841 42.49 -48.68 5.18
N GLY A 842 42.86 -47.40 5.03
CA GLY A 842 44.21 -47.00 4.63
C GLY A 842 44.32 -45.96 3.52
N ILE A 843 43.23 -45.27 3.16
CA ILE A 843 43.28 -44.18 2.15
C ILE A 843 43.84 -42.88 2.72
N VAL A 844 43.54 -42.60 3.99
CA VAL A 844 44.04 -41.45 4.75
C VAL A 844 44.79 -42.00 5.97
N THR A 845 45.96 -41.42 6.28
CA THR A 845 46.70 -41.77 7.50
C THR A 845 47.07 -40.53 8.26
N ASP A 846 47.06 -40.64 9.57
CA ASP A 846 47.56 -39.61 10.48
C ASP A 846 49.10 -39.46 10.40
N GLU A 847 49.65 -38.62 11.27
CA GLU A 847 51.09 -38.36 11.38
C GLU A 847 51.90 -39.58 11.88
N PHE A 848 51.25 -40.60 12.42
CA PHE A 848 51.86 -41.84 12.92
C PHE A 848 51.77 -43.00 11.93
N GLY A 849 51.00 -42.82 10.85
CA GLY A 849 50.80 -43.78 9.76
C GLY A 849 49.65 -44.76 10.01
N ASP A 850 48.79 -44.45 10.98
CA ASP A 850 47.59 -45.21 11.31
C ASP A 850 46.38 -44.66 10.52
N ALA A 851 45.46 -45.55 10.16
CA ALA A 851 44.32 -45.25 9.30
C ALA A 851 43.06 -45.09 10.15
N ASP A 852 42.91 -43.90 10.75
CA ASP A 852 41.85 -43.60 11.69
C ASP A 852 40.73 -42.73 11.12
N ASP A 853 39.64 -42.67 11.86
CA ASP A 853 38.46 -41.87 11.54
C ASP A 853 38.76 -40.39 11.82
N TYR A 854 38.14 -39.47 11.07
CA TYR A 854 38.36 -38.04 11.30
C TYR A 854 37.12 -37.19 11.04
N ILE A 855 37.18 -35.98 11.57
CA ILE A 855 36.24 -34.87 11.38
C ILE A 855 37.03 -33.66 10.90
N GLU A 856 36.54 -32.99 9.87
CA GLU A 856 37.07 -31.72 9.39
C GLU A 856 36.09 -30.57 9.67
N LEU A 857 36.61 -29.45 10.16
CA LEU A 857 35.86 -28.21 10.34
C LEU A 857 36.27 -27.17 9.29
N TYR A 858 35.29 -26.39 8.80
CA TYR A 858 35.49 -25.29 7.86
C TYR A 858 35.08 -23.95 8.46
N ASN A 859 35.89 -22.92 8.24
CA ASN A 859 35.61 -21.55 8.65
C ASN A 859 35.15 -20.70 7.46
N ALA A 860 33.85 -20.39 7.38
CA ALA A 860 33.29 -19.55 6.32
C ALA A 860 33.48 -18.05 6.57
N GLU A 861 33.95 -17.65 7.76
CA GLU A 861 34.16 -16.26 8.11
C GLU A 861 35.34 -15.65 7.32
N PRO A 862 35.30 -14.34 7.01
CA PRO A 862 36.40 -13.63 6.34
C PRO A 862 37.61 -13.37 7.27
N VAL A 863 37.58 -13.90 8.50
CA VAL A 863 38.60 -13.74 9.54
C VAL A 863 38.99 -15.08 10.17
N GLU A 864 40.18 -15.15 10.77
CA GLU A 864 40.60 -16.33 11.56
C GLU A 864 39.71 -16.48 12.80
N VAL A 865 39.25 -17.70 13.06
CA VAL A 865 38.42 -18.06 14.21
C VAL A 865 39.24 -18.93 15.17
N ASP A 866 39.31 -18.52 16.43
CA ASP A 866 39.85 -19.34 17.52
C ASP A 866 38.77 -20.32 17.97
N LEU A 867 39.10 -21.61 18.02
CA LEU A 867 38.21 -22.70 18.48
C LEU A 867 38.57 -23.21 19.87
N GLY A 868 39.63 -22.72 20.49
CA GLY A 868 40.04 -23.14 21.83
C GLY A 868 38.91 -23.02 22.85
N GLY A 869 38.72 -24.06 23.67
CA GLY A 869 37.70 -24.10 24.72
C GLY A 869 36.27 -24.45 24.26
N ARG A 870 36.06 -24.67 22.95
CA ARG A 870 34.81 -25.23 22.41
C ARG A 870 34.77 -26.74 22.56
N TYR A 871 33.61 -27.35 22.34
CA TYR A 871 33.42 -28.78 22.51
C TYR A 871 33.01 -29.46 21.20
N LEU A 872 33.64 -30.60 20.91
CA LEU A 872 33.26 -31.53 19.85
C LEU A 872 32.69 -32.81 20.47
N THR A 873 31.68 -33.39 19.84
CA THR A 873 31.05 -34.63 20.30
C THR A 873 30.51 -35.47 19.15
N ASP A 874 30.44 -36.78 19.34
CA ASP A 874 29.71 -37.75 18.52
C ASP A 874 28.29 -38.05 19.06
N ASP A 875 27.97 -37.55 20.27
CA ASP A 875 26.70 -37.75 20.98
C ASP A 875 26.12 -36.38 21.34
N LEU A 876 25.09 -35.94 20.59
CA LEU A 876 24.43 -34.65 20.82
C LEU A 876 23.74 -34.53 22.19
N THR A 877 23.62 -35.64 22.93
CA THR A 877 23.14 -35.65 24.33
C THR A 877 24.26 -35.38 25.34
N ASP A 878 25.54 -35.53 24.95
CA ASP A 878 26.73 -35.13 25.70
C ASP A 878 27.52 -34.05 24.92
N ARG A 879 27.06 -32.80 25.05
CA ARG A 879 27.56 -31.63 24.32
C ARG A 879 28.94 -31.13 24.77
N THR A 880 29.57 -31.80 25.75
CA THR A 880 30.86 -31.40 26.33
C THR A 880 31.89 -32.51 26.30
N LYS A 881 31.73 -33.46 25.37
CA LYS A 881 32.50 -34.72 25.34
C LYS A 881 34.00 -34.50 25.24
N TRP A 882 34.45 -33.78 24.21
CA TRP A 882 35.86 -33.44 24.01
C TRP A 882 36.03 -31.93 23.86
N GLU A 883 36.87 -31.32 24.70
CA GLU A 883 37.18 -29.89 24.64
C GLU A 883 38.36 -29.65 23.69
N ILE A 884 38.15 -28.82 22.66
CA ILE A 884 39.17 -28.45 21.69
C ILE A 884 40.27 -27.68 22.44
N PRO A 885 41.55 -28.11 22.34
CA PRO A 885 42.63 -27.46 23.08
C PRO A 885 42.77 -25.97 22.79
N GLU A 886 43.14 -25.21 23.83
CA GLU A 886 43.40 -23.77 23.74
C GLU A 886 44.40 -23.41 22.63
N GLY A 887 44.10 -22.37 21.86
CA GLY A 887 44.96 -21.84 20.80
C GLY A 887 44.90 -22.59 19.46
N VAL A 888 43.92 -23.49 19.29
CA VAL A 888 43.57 -24.06 17.99
C VAL A 888 42.75 -23.05 17.20
N THR A 889 43.28 -22.58 16.06
CA THR A 889 42.60 -21.62 15.19
C THR A 889 42.36 -22.20 13.80
N ILE A 890 41.35 -21.66 13.11
CA ILE A 890 41.13 -21.89 11.68
C ILE A 890 41.19 -20.53 10.97
N ALA A 891 42.11 -20.38 10.01
CA ALA A 891 42.20 -19.17 9.20
C ALA A 891 40.89 -18.91 8.42
N ALA A 892 40.67 -17.67 7.96
CA ALA A 892 39.55 -17.32 7.09
C ALA A 892 39.50 -18.24 5.85
N GLY A 893 38.35 -18.90 5.60
CA GLY A 893 38.22 -19.88 4.53
C GLY A 893 39.10 -21.14 4.68
N GLY A 894 39.59 -21.42 5.89
CA GLY A 894 40.50 -22.53 6.19
C GLY A 894 39.80 -23.79 6.70
N TYR A 895 40.58 -24.88 6.80
CA TYR A 895 40.12 -26.21 7.20
C TYR A 895 40.95 -26.75 8.38
N LEU A 896 40.33 -27.54 9.25
CA LEU A 896 40.99 -28.18 10.40
C LEU A 896 40.54 -29.64 10.54
N VAL A 897 41.49 -30.57 10.42
CA VAL A 897 41.28 -32.00 10.62
C VAL A 897 41.50 -32.38 12.08
N ILE A 898 40.58 -33.16 12.63
CA ILE A 898 40.59 -33.71 13.98
C ILE A 898 40.38 -35.23 13.87
N TRP A 899 41.35 -36.02 14.35
CA TRP A 899 41.28 -37.48 14.37
C TRP A 899 40.35 -37.94 15.50
N ALA A 900 39.35 -38.74 15.18
CA ALA A 900 38.42 -39.33 16.14
C ALA A 900 38.82 -40.80 16.36
N ASP A 901 39.90 -41.01 17.12
CA ASP A 901 40.62 -42.29 17.18
C ASP A 901 40.67 -42.94 18.58
N GLU A 902 40.21 -42.25 19.62
CA GLU A 902 40.39 -42.62 21.04
C GLU A 902 41.86 -42.62 21.52
N GLU A 903 42.77 -41.92 20.84
CA GLU A 903 44.21 -41.89 21.14
C GLU A 903 44.74 -40.47 21.44
N PRO A 904 44.19 -39.75 22.44
CA PRO A 904 44.56 -38.36 22.74
C PRO A 904 46.04 -38.17 23.17
N GLU A 905 46.77 -39.24 23.48
CA GLU A 905 48.22 -39.20 23.69
C GLU A 905 49.04 -38.87 22.43
N GLN A 906 48.46 -39.03 21.24
CA GLN A 906 49.15 -38.83 19.97
C GLN A 906 49.29 -37.34 19.60
N GLY A 907 48.36 -36.49 20.02
CA GLY A 907 48.45 -35.05 19.77
C GLY A 907 47.20 -34.27 20.18
N ALA A 908 47.27 -32.95 19.99
CA ALA A 908 46.18 -32.03 20.38
C ALA A 908 44.94 -32.14 19.47
N LEU A 909 45.07 -32.73 18.29
CA LEU A 909 43.98 -32.93 17.33
C LEU A 909 43.56 -34.41 17.26
N HIS A 910 43.87 -35.20 18.29
CA HIS A 910 43.39 -36.57 18.46
C HIS A 910 42.36 -36.58 19.60
N ALA A 911 41.10 -36.83 19.25
CA ALA A 911 39.97 -36.80 20.15
C ALA A 911 39.87 -38.09 20.98
N ASP A 912 39.28 -38.00 22.17
CA ASP A 912 39.12 -39.14 23.07
C ASP A 912 37.88 -40.00 22.78
N PHE A 913 37.32 -39.85 21.58
CA PHE A 913 36.19 -40.63 21.05
C PHE A 913 36.46 -41.04 19.60
N LYS A 914 35.68 -42.02 19.12
CA LYS A 914 35.77 -42.55 17.77
C LYS A 914 34.41 -42.65 17.11
N LEU A 915 34.39 -42.47 15.80
CA LEU A 915 33.17 -42.47 15.01
C LEU A 915 32.61 -43.89 14.75
N SER A 916 31.29 -43.98 14.57
CA SER A 916 30.58 -45.23 14.26
C SER A 916 30.27 -45.35 12.77
N ALA A 917 30.87 -46.35 12.10
CA ALA A 917 30.53 -46.72 10.73
C ALA A 917 29.05 -47.10 10.51
N GLY A 918 28.29 -47.37 11.58
CA GLY A 918 26.85 -47.66 11.53
C GLY A 918 25.93 -46.42 11.50
N GLY A 919 26.51 -45.21 11.64
CA GLY A 919 25.81 -43.94 11.73
C GLY A 919 25.60 -43.46 13.17
N GLU A 920 25.70 -42.14 13.34
CA GLU A 920 25.56 -41.38 14.60
C GLU A 920 25.55 -39.87 14.28
N ALA A 921 26.07 -39.00 15.15
CA ALA A 921 26.14 -37.56 14.93
C ALA A 921 27.55 -37.01 15.14
N VAL A 922 27.78 -35.77 14.71
CA VAL A 922 28.93 -34.94 15.08
C VAL A 922 28.39 -33.55 15.42
N GLY A 923 28.77 -32.97 16.55
CA GLY A 923 28.33 -31.64 16.97
C GLY A 923 29.44 -30.78 17.54
N LEU A 924 29.40 -29.49 17.23
CA LEU A 924 30.30 -28.44 17.71
C LEU A 924 29.52 -27.44 18.57
N PHE A 925 30.00 -27.19 19.79
CA PHE A 925 29.32 -26.34 20.77
C PHE A 925 30.26 -25.30 21.37
N ASP A 926 29.74 -24.10 21.60
CA ASP A 926 30.40 -23.04 22.37
C ASP A 926 29.87 -22.97 23.79
N ARG A 927 30.67 -22.44 24.70
CA ARG A 927 30.26 -22.15 26.07
C ARG A 927 30.30 -20.64 26.31
N ASP A 928 29.14 -19.99 26.15
CA ASP A 928 28.96 -18.61 26.58
C ASP A 928 28.45 -18.56 28.03
N GLY A 929 29.34 -18.21 28.96
CA GLY A 929 29.05 -18.18 30.39
C GLY A 929 28.63 -19.54 30.97
N ASN A 930 27.33 -19.68 31.30
CA ASN A 930 26.74 -20.92 31.85
C ASN A 930 25.91 -21.70 30.82
N GLN A 931 25.78 -21.20 29.59
CA GLN A 931 25.01 -21.83 28.53
C GLN A 931 25.94 -22.51 27.52
N LEU A 932 25.44 -23.57 26.89
CA LEU A 932 26.14 -24.29 25.81
C LEU A 932 25.33 -24.06 24.53
N ALA A 933 25.83 -23.18 23.66
CA ALA A 933 25.23 -22.86 22.38
C ALA A 933 25.73 -23.85 21.31
N GLN A 934 24.85 -24.27 20.41
CA GLN A 934 25.23 -25.16 19.32
C GLN A 934 25.73 -24.32 18.15
N ILE A 935 26.98 -24.52 17.74
CA ILE A 935 27.54 -23.82 16.58
C ILE A 935 27.10 -24.53 15.29
N ASP A 936 27.34 -25.84 15.20
CA ASP A 936 26.89 -26.67 14.09
C ASP A 936 26.77 -28.13 14.53
N ALA A 937 25.92 -28.90 13.85
CA ALA A 937 25.82 -30.33 14.08
C ALA A 937 25.28 -31.06 12.84
N VAL A 938 25.77 -32.28 12.64
CA VAL A 938 25.34 -33.20 11.58
C VAL A 938 24.97 -34.56 12.18
N THR A 939 24.00 -35.24 11.57
CA THR A 939 23.68 -36.65 11.86
C THR A 939 23.86 -37.44 10.57
N TYR A 940 24.61 -38.54 10.61
CA TYR A 940 25.00 -39.32 9.43
C TYR A 940 24.63 -40.80 9.56
N GLY A 941 24.46 -41.44 8.40
CA GLY A 941 24.04 -42.84 8.27
C GLY A 941 25.21 -43.82 8.23
N SER A 942 24.95 -45.04 7.75
CA SER A 942 26.00 -46.05 7.56
C SER A 942 27.05 -45.56 6.57
N GLN A 943 28.33 -45.69 6.90
CA GLN A 943 29.44 -45.24 6.06
C GLN A 943 30.11 -46.42 5.33
N GLU A 944 30.57 -46.18 4.10
CA GLU A 944 31.43 -47.11 3.37
C GLU A 944 32.89 -46.91 3.76
N THR A 945 33.67 -48.00 3.75
CA THR A 945 35.11 -47.92 4.07
C THR A 945 35.85 -47.11 3.00
N ASP A 946 36.72 -46.20 3.44
CA ASP A 946 37.54 -45.30 2.61
C ASP A 946 36.76 -44.28 1.76
N VAL A 947 35.50 -43.98 2.15
CA VAL A 947 34.66 -42.95 1.51
C VAL A 947 34.23 -41.94 2.57
N ALA A 948 34.59 -40.67 2.39
CA ALA A 948 34.15 -39.59 3.28
C ALA A 948 32.76 -39.10 2.88
N GLU A 949 32.00 -38.63 3.86
CA GLU A 949 30.80 -37.82 3.65
C GLU A 949 31.14 -36.38 4.08
N GLY A 950 30.84 -35.40 3.24
CA GLY A 950 31.16 -34.00 3.54
C GLY A 950 30.39 -32.99 2.73
N ARG A 951 30.45 -31.71 3.13
CA ARG A 951 29.72 -30.58 2.57
C ARG A 951 30.42 -30.05 1.30
N GLY A 952 29.75 -30.09 0.13
CA GLY A 952 30.33 -29.63 -1.14
C GLY A 952 29.38 -28.71 -1.91
N PRO A 953 29.61 -27.38 -1.97
CA PRO A 953 30.80 -26.67 -1.46
C PRO A 953 30.90 -26.64 0.05
N ASP A 954 32.09 -26.28 0.52
CA ASP A 954 32.43 -26.21 1.94
C ASP A 954 31.47 -25.29 2.72
N GLY A 955 31.01 -25.76 3.88
CA GLY A 955 30.03 -25.06 4.73
C GLY A 955 28.59 -25.07 4.23
N SER A 956 28.31 -25.60 3.03
CA SER A 956 26.93 -25.70 2.52
C SER A 956 26.10 -26.77 3.23
N VAL A 957 24.80 -26.83 2.94
CA VAL A 957 23.93 -27.93 3.40
C VAL A 957 24.09 -29.21 2.57
N CYS A 958 24.83 -29.14 1.46
CA CYS A 958 24.95 -30.19 0.45
C CYS A 958 25.94 -31.26 0.87
N ARG A 959 25.49 -32.49 1.19
CA ARG A 959 26.41 -33.60 1.53
C ARG A 959 26.72 -34.49 0.34
N LEU A 960 27.96 -34.90 0.21
CA LEU A 960 28.48 -35.71 -0.89
C LEU A 960 29.31 -36.85 -0.32
N PHE A 961 29.28 -38.00 -0.99
CA PHE A 961 30.24 -39.08 -0.77
C PHE A 961 31.38 -38.99 -1.78
N PHE A 962 32.62 -38.91 -1.31
CA PHE A 962 33.80 -38.74 -2.17
C PHE A 962 35.06 -39.39 -1.59
N GLU A 963 36.12 -39.47 -2.40
CA GLU A 963 37.45 -39.85 -1.89
C GLU A 963 37.93 -38.75 -0.92
N PRO A 964 38.28 -39.09 0.34
CA PRO A 964 38.59 -38.14 1.41
C PRO A 964 39.54 -36.99 1.02
N THR A 965 39.22 -35.75 1.43
CA THR A 965 39.96 -34.52 1.08
C THR A 965 40.56 -33.75 2.27
N PRO A 966 41.26 -34.42 3.21
CA PRO A 966 41.70 -33.78 4.46
C PRO A 966 42.61 -32.56 4.20
N GLY A 967 42.23 -31.44 4.81
CA GLY A 967 42.92 -30.15 4.77
C GLY A 967 42.73 -29.37 3.48
N SER A 968 41.70 -29.67 2.69
CA SER A 968 41.39 -29.03 1.40
C SER A 968 39.90 -28.96 1.18
N GLY A 969 39.45 -28.02 0.34
CA GLY A 969 38.02 -27.91 0.03
C GLY A 969 37.47 -29.16 -0.66
N ASN A 970 36.25 -29.52 -0.29
CA ASN A 970 35.53 -30.67 -0.81
C ASN A 970 35.24 -30.49 -2.32
N PRO A 971 35.18 -31.59 -3.09
CA PRO A 971 34.85 -31.51 -4.51
C PRO A 971 33.46 -30.92 -4.72
N LEU A 972 33.38 -29.95 -5.63
CA LEU A 972 32.11 -29.40 -6.10
C LEU A 972 31.34 -30.47 -6.88
N GLY A 973 30.01 -30.43 -6.82
CA GLY A 973 29.18 -31.33 -7.63
C GLY A 973 29.57 -31.24 -9.12
N ILE A 974 29.80 -32.38 -9.78
CA ILE A 974 30.35 -32.43 -11.16
C ILE A 974 29.47 -31.72 -12.24
N ALA A 975 28.25 -31.30 -11.88
CA ALA A 975 27.32 -30.57 -12.74
C ALA A 975 27.33 -29.05 -12.53
N ASP A 976 28.07 -28.54 -11.55
CA ASP A 976 28.23 -27.12 -11.21
C ASP A 976 29.42 -26.55 -12.01
N LEU A 977 29.11 -25.86 -13.11
CA LEU A 977 30.06 -25.46 -14.16
C LEU A 977 30.32 -23.95 -14.16
N VAL A 978 29.49 -23.13 -13.50
CA VAL A 978 29.60 -21.67 -13.51
C VAL A 978 29.17 -21.03 -12.18
N THR A 979 29.68 -19.83 -11.92
CA THR A 979 29.37 -19.09 -10.69
C THR A 979 27.90 -18.64 -10.60
N PRO A 980 27.30 -18.59 -9.39
CA PRO A 980 27.92 -18.89 -8.09
C PRO A 980 28.17 -20.40 -7.93
N ILE A 981 29.43 -20.72 -7.63
CA ILE A 981 29.88 -22.10 -7.42
C ILE A 981 29.23 -22.58 -6.12
N GLY A 982 28.48 -23.68 -6.20
CA GLY A 982 27.71 -24.27 -5.12
C GLY A 982 26.22 -24.37 -5.36
N GLU A 983 25.74 -23.79 -6.44
CA GLU A 983 24.32 -23.78 -6.79
C GLU A 983 24.14 -24.32 -8.20
N LEU A 984 23.59 -25.53 -8.34
CA LEU A 984 23.15 -26.03 -9.64
C LEU A 984 21.98 -25.18 -10.12
N ASN A 985 22.22 -24.37 -11.13
CA ASN A 985 21.23 -23.46 -11.68
C ASN A 985 21.24 -23.50 -13.22
N PHE A 986 20.33 -22.72 -13.82
CA PHE A 986 20.18 -22.70 -15.27
C PHE A 986 21.48 -22.33 -16.01
N PHE A 987 22.34 -21.52 -15.40
CA PHE A 987 23.60 -21.11 -16.01
C PHE A 987 24.56 -22.30 -16.18
N ASP A 988 24.52 -23.34 -15.33
CA ASP A 988 25.30 -24.58 -15.48
C ASP A 988 24.82 -25.43 -16.65
N VAL A 989 23.51 -25.53 -16.83
CA VAL A 989 22.91 -26.17 -18.01
C VAL A 989 23.29 -25.41 -19.28
N SER A 990 23.22 -24.08 -19.23
CA SER A 990 23.60 -23.21 -20.34
C SER A 990 25.09 -23.34 -20.69
N ALA A 991 25.96 -23.41 -19.68
CA ALA A 991 27.39 -23.63 -19.84
C ALA A 991 27.70 -25.02 -20.42
N PHE A 992 27.05 -26.07 -19.90
CA PHE A 992 27.16 -27.42 -20.44
C PHE A 992 26.73 -27.48 -21.90
N LEU A 993 25.58 -26.91 -22.27
CA LEU A 993 25.09 -26.91 -23.65
C LEU A 993 26.03 -26.12 -24.59
N THR A 994 26.64 -25.05 -24.10
CA THR A 994 27.62 -24.26 -24.85
C THR A 994 28.89 -25.05 -25.12
N LEU A 995 29.43 -25.73 -24.11
CA LEU A 995 30.62 -26.59 -24.23
C LEU A 995 30.32 -27.86 -25.06
N TYR A 996 29.12 -28.40 -24.94
CA TYR A 996 28.65 -29.55 -25.72
C TYR A 996 28.51 -29.20 -27.20
N ALA A 997 27.96 -28.03 -27.53
CA ALA A 997 27.85 -27.55 -28.90
C ALA A 997 29.21 -27.24 -29.56
N SER A 998 30.23 -26.90 -28.75
CA SER A 998 31.58 -26.64 -29.23
C SER A 998 32.43 -27.91 -29.38
N GLY A 999 31.97 -29.04 -28.80
CA GLY A 999 32.71 -30.30 -28.77
C GLY A 999 33.89 -30.26 -27.80
N ASP A 1000 33.77 -29.51 -26.70
CA ASP A 1000 34.81 -29.42 -25.68
C ASP A 1000 35.02 -30.80 -25.01
N PRO A 1001 36.27 -31.27 -24.83
CA PRO A 1001 36.53 -32.51 -24.10
C PRO A 1001 35.98 -32.52 -22.66
N SER A 1002 35.75 -31.36 -22.04
CA SER A 1002 35.24 -31.27 -20.66
C SER A 1002 33.79 -31.74 -20.51
N VAL A 1003 33.05 -31.92 -21.61
CA VAL A 1003 31.65 -32.41 -21.57
C VAL A 1003 31.52 -33.91 -21.82
N ASP A 1004 32.61 -34.68 -21.78
CA ASP A 1004 32.60 -36.14 -21.79
C ASP A 1004 32.26 -36.69 -20.38
N PHE A 1005 31.03 -36.48 -19.95
CA PHE A 1005 30.55 -36.78 -18.59
C PHE A 1005 30.48 -38.28 -18.28
N ASN A 1006 30.44 -39.14 -19.29
CA ASN A 1006 30.50 -40.60 -19.09
C ASN A 1006 31.92 -41.18 -19.27
N GLY A 1007 32.89 -40.36 -19.71
CA GLY A 1007 34.30 -40.71 -19.83
C GLY A 1007 34.63 -41.73 -20.92
N ASP A 1008 33.80 -41.86 -21.95
CA ASP A 1008 33.98 -42.84 -23.04
C ASP A 1008 34.84 -42.31 -24.21
N GLY A 1009 35.22 -41.04 -24.17
CA GLY A 1009 36.04 -40.35 -25.16
C GLY A 1009 35.26 -39.84 -26.37
N VAL A 1010 33.92 -39.87 -26.34
CA VAL A 1010 33.05 -39.48 -27.47
C VAL A 1010 31.86 -38.64 -26.98
N THR A 1011 31.94 -37.32 -27.16
CA THR A 1011 30.83 -36.39 -26.85
C THR A 1011 29.57 -36.69 -27.66
N ASN A 1012 28.53 -37.20 -26.99
CA ASN A 1012 27.27 -37.60 -27.59
C ASN A 1012 26.10 -37.47 -26.60
N PHE A 1013 24.89 -37.88 -27.03
CA PHE A 1013 23.68 -37.75 -26.22
C PHE A 1013 23.78 -38.42 -24.82
N PHE A 1014 24.61 -39.44 -24.66
CA PHE A 1014 24.83 -40.09 -23.37
C PHE A 1014 25.60 -39.21 -22.39
N ASP A 1015 26.41 -38.25 -22.86
CA ASP A 1015 27.03 -37.25 -22.00
C ASP A 1015 26.03 -36.19 -21.54
N VAL A 1016 25.10 -35.80 -22.40
CA VAL A 1016 23.94 -34.97 -22.01
C VAL A 1016 23.13 -35.70 -20.94
N SER A 1017 22.89 -36.99 -21.13
CA SER A 1017 22.19 -37.82 -20.14
C SER A 1017 22.97 -37.92 -18.83
N ALA A 1018 24.31 -38.05 -18.87
CA ALA A 1018 25.16 -38.15 -17.69
C ALA A 1018 25.25 -36.81 -16.95
N PHE A 1019 25.39 -35.69 -17.66
CA PHE A 1019 25.29 -34.34 -17.10
C PHE A 1019 23.93 -34.10 -16.46
N LEU A 1020 22.83 -34.40 -17.15
CA LEU A 1020 21.49 -34.24 -16.58
C LEU A 1020 21.27 -35.13 -15.36
N SER A 1021 21.89 -36.33 -15.34
CA SER A 1021 21.85 -37.20 -14.17
C SER A 1021 22.60 -36.57 -12.99
N ALA A 1022 23.80 -36.04 -13.23
CA ALA A 1022 24.57 -35.34 -12.21
C ALA A 1022 23.93 -34.01 -11.76
N TYR A 1023 23.28 -33.29 -12.67
CA TYR A 1023 22.52 -32.06 -12.41
C TYR A 1023 21.23 -32.34 -11.62
N SER A 1024 20.71 -33.56 -11.71
CA SER A 1024 19.47 -33.99 -11.04
C SER A 1024 19.67 -34.62 -9.66
N VAL A 1025 20.91 -34.72 -9.18
CA VAL A 1025 21.20 -35.21 -7.82
C VAL A 1025 21.49 -33.99 -6.95
N PRO A 1026 20.56 -33.56 -6.08
CA PRO A 1026 20.80 -32.51 -5.13
C PRO A 1026 21.62 -33.11 -3.98
N CYS A 1027 22.94 -33.24 -4.19
CA CYS A 1027 23.89 -33.67 -3.17
C CYS A 1027 23.69 -35.13 -2.71
N GLY A 1028 24.60 -36.02 -3.11
CA GLY A 1028 24.45 -37.48 -3.06
C GLY A 1028 23.81 -38.09 -1.80
N GLU A 1029 22.86 -39.00 -2.02
CA GLU A 1029 22.39 -39.98 -1.00
C GLU A 1029 23.51 -40.93 -0.55
#